data_AF-A0A7K1CW51-F1
#
_entry.id   AF-A0A7K1CW51-F1
#
_cell.length_a   1.000
_cell.length_b   1.000
_cell.length_c   1.000
_cell.angle_alpha   90.00
_cell.angle_beta   90.00
_cell.angle_gamma   90.00
#
_symmetry.space_group_name_H-M   'P 1'
#
loop_
_entity.id
_entity.type
_entity.pdbx_description
1 polymer ?
#
loop_
_entity_poly.entity_id
_entity_poly.type
_entity_poly.pdbx_seq_one_letter_code
_entity_poly.pdbx_strand_id
1 'polypeptide(L)'
;FVSDNTQKMLAQGIRFYSVTILMPDTHWTLEAMSKGTGGKSIVTDEKKLVDIMSFLALETQVRKICRITWVSPSTCTEQGRTRVAGITMLRGVNPTANVTVVTPPNSVSGVEISDPVLFCGDPAINQVSFANVTLTARGSTFAATGQTISPSTYFRVVDWNFPFNQPTFAPFNLAPGAKRVVRVEFKQGASQVFRQAELAFTGSPCPPKFTLVGGTGVVLLQSPVGGELFSTCDTVLIKWAGVLPTQPVNLEYSEDGGTTWKSIDPQATGLVYKWIAPRAGVNYKVRVSVSPVRQFAWATGLGGFGDETATSVAVLPSGFKVFATGFFEGNSKFGPVNVTGAAGNIDGYFVELDSDGKIIDPSKALVLSGSASNEEKVIGCVVDNKGNYYVAGYYSSPSATFGPYSFSRGPLDQRNFFLFKFDSTGKLDWQAGSKGTATRISYAMLTDIGLQYDPAGNVTVIVAGKFQRYAEVGIGRTGATVASPAFPNAADRDFYVTYDSQGYPLAFTTGTKPTTGAYQQMTATDRLNFAYKTDIFRGPITFSPPGITLPNNSGPGSDDVYVTKEGSAPASNDVSDNVFSVKAPQLEFRPNKVTFSTIQQGQSTTATALLANIGNFDVAVKSVTVAGANSADFQLSGNIIGQIVPAGKSINIELIFAPKGIGSRTALIEVAGTCGSPVQLSLDGLATAPCDVETISVESLGKVPLGQLRQQKITCMIKNSGKVAISGNLRVTIPSADIVVRNTGPFTLAPNGGCLDVDVDILATSAGVKFTTINFGLPPEICGEQVSTIKLEVIEPRVTVDSIDLGRLRVLTPGTGSISISNLNSEEAEISSITLSDPSNPNFAFTVPAPKKLAASEVLRIPVTYTPQSRGAHSAEVVVVIKGKESQPLTGRVTGSGFLPAIKATGYAFAPWTVSTLSPETGKIVIQNTDPTSDLVIGTIAFDSPTAAFALNGTLPTLPITLKPNSAPLEIPVSFTPQVVGINRVNVRISHDAKTGPGPVPPYADTLVVVEGLGRDASTLDPISFPKTLTCATRTATFTITNNSTQFDLTCQAPIGNGDVGSFTLDQTTGFVLKPGQSKVITVTFQPSVIGRTAATFTIPNDQSLKLTVNVDGEGVTTPVQFSFGTIAEGRVGQAVAVPINVSYNAAEFTGARPQSFAISITHDAASMRFRSLGAQQMNG
;
A
#
# COMPACT_ATOMS: atom_id res chain seq x y z
N PHE A 1 21.21 40.76 29.56
CA PHE A 1 20.12 40.47 28.59
C PHE A 1 20.19 39.05 28.02
N VAL A 2 21.15 38.72 27.14
CA VAL A 2 21.21 37.37 26.51
C VAL A 2 21.26 36.27 27.57
N SER A 3 22.21 36.35 28.50
CA SER A 3 22.35 35.38 29.61
C SER A 3 21.04 35.20 30.40
N ASP A 4 20.42 36.30 30.85
CA ASP A 4 19.22 36.27 31.68
C ASP A 4 18.02 35.64 30.95
N ASN A 5 17.83 35.99 29.68
CA ASN A 5 16.70 35.49 28.90
C ASN A 5 16.93 34.05 28.43
N THR A 6 18.17 33.66 28.08
CA THR A 6 18.53 32.27 27.83
C THR A 6 18.30 31.41 29.08
N GLN A 7 18.68 31.86 30.28
CA GLN A 7 18.40 31.12 31.51
C GLN A 7 16.90 31.00 31.79
N LYS A 8 16.11 32.06 31.58
CA LYS A 8 14.64 32.02 31.73
C LYS A 8 13.98 31.05 30.74
N MET A 9 14.41 31.05 29.47
CA MET A 9 13.92 30.12 28.45
C MET A 9 14.26 28.67 28.83
N LEU A 10 15.52 28.39 29.22
CA LEU A 10 15.95 27.07 29.68
C LEU A 10 15.18 26.59 30.91
N ALA A 11 14.91 27.48 31.87
CA ALA A 11 14.11 27.16 33.07
C ALA A 11 12.65 26.79 32.74
N GLN A 12 12.10 27.28 31.62
CA GLN A 12 10.79 26.91 31.09
C GLN A 12 10.84 25.81 30.02
N GLY A 13 12.02 25.21 29.76
CA GLY A 13 12.19 24.16 28.74
C GLY A 13 12.08 24.65 27.29
N ILE A 14 12.15 25.97 27.05
CA ILE A 14 11.98 26.60 25.74
C ILE A 14 13.30 26.55 24.96
N ARG A 15 13.22 26.08 23.71
CA ARG A 15 14.33 26.03 22.74
C ARG A 15 14.09 27.06 21.64
N PHE A 16 14.95 28.07 21.55
CA PHE A 16 14.76 29.23 20.67
C PHE A 16 15.50 29.04 19.34
N TYR A 17 14.80 29.27 18.24
CA TYR A 17 15.36 29.25 16.89
C TYR A 17 15.13 30.62 16.25
N SER A 18 16.10 31.09 15.45
CA SER A 18 15.99 32.35 14.72
C SER A 18 16.22 32.10 13.23
N VAL A 19 15.31 32.61 12.39
CA VAL A 19 15.45 32.57 10.93
C VAL A 19 15.67 33.99 10.44
N THR A 20 16.75 34.21 9.69
CA THR A 20 17.11 35.50 9.09
C THR A 20 17.02 35.38 7.58
N ILE A 21 16.37 36.35 6.94
CA ILE A 21 15.99 36.32 5.53
C ILE A 21 16.53 37.59 4.87
N LEU A 22 17.08 37.48 3.66
CA LEU A 22 17.62 38.61 2.86
C LEU A 22 18.77 39.41 3.51
N MET A 23 19.39 38.89 4.57
CA MET A 23 20.65 39.40 5.15
C MET A 23 21.70 38.28 5.15
N PRO A 24 23.01 38.60 5.04
CA PRO A 24 24.05 37.57 4.98
C PRO A 24 24.24 36.80 6.29
N ASP A 25 23.99 37.44 7.44
CA ASP A 25 24.24 36.88 8.78
C ASP A 25 23.07 37.16 9.74
N THR A 26 22.86 36.28 10.72
CA THR A 26 21.92 36.52 11.83
C THR A 26 22.52 37.50 12.84
N HIS A 27 21.73 38.44 13.35
CA HIS A 27 22.18 39.36 14.40
C HIS A 27 22.66 38.61 15.65
N TRP A 28 23.87 38.93 16.12
CA TRP A 28 24.60 38.17 17.16
C TRP A 28 23.78 37.88 18.43
N THR A 29 22.91 38.79 18.86
CA THR A 29 22.02 38.59 20.02
C THR A 29 21.04 37.43 19.84
N LEU A 30 20.47 37.28 18.63
CA LEU A 30 19.54 36.21 18.29
C LEU A 30 20.25 34.88 18.11
N GLU A 31 21.43 34.90 17.47
CA GLU A 31 22.31 33.74 17.36
C GLU A 31 22.76 33.25 18.74
N ALA A 32 23.19 34.14 19.63
CA ALA A 32 23.63 33.80 20.97
C ALA A 32 22.48 33.24 21.83
N MET A 33 21.26 33.77 21.72
CA MET A 33 20.09 33.20 22.39
C MET A 33 19.67 31.84 21.80
N SER A 34 19.78 31.66 20.47
CA SER A 34 19.50 30.38 19.82
C SER A 34 20.49 29.32 20.25
N LYS A 35 21.81 29.58 20.12
CA LYS A 35 22.88 28.70 20.60
C LYS A 35 22.77 28.44 22.10
N GLY A 36 22.50 29.47 22.90
CA GLY A 36 22.39 29.39 24.36
C GLY A 36 21.22 28.52 24.87
N THR A 37 20.10 28.49 24.15
CA THR A 37 18.98 27.57 24.44
C THR A 37 19.14 26.21 23.74
N GLY A 38 20.21 26.02 22.98
CA GLY A 38 20.50 24.82 22.20
C GLY A 38 19.73 24.70 20.88
N GLY A 39 19.00 25.74 20.45
CA GLY A 39 18.44 25.83 19.09
C GLY A 39 19.49 26.31 18.08
N LYS A 40 19.05 26.77 16.90
CA LYS A 40 19.92 27.21 15.80
C LYS A 40 19.46 28.56 15.24
N SER A 41 20.42 29.38 14.83
CA SER A 41 20.23 30.50 13.91
C SER A 41 20.41 30.00 12.48
N ILE A 42 19.47 30.35 11.59
CA ILE A 42 19.42 29.89 10.21
C ILE A 42 19.28 31.11 9.31
N VAL A 43 20.25 31.32 8.41
CA VAL A 43 20.16 32.33 7.34
C VAL A 43 19.64 31.64 6.07
N THR A 44 18.65 32.24 5.40
CA THR A 44 18.01 31.62 4.23
C THR A 44 17.52 32.65 3.20
N ASP A 45 17.16 32.16 2.01
CA ASP A 45 16.53 32.92 0.93
C ASP A 45 15.05 32.51 0.74
N GLU A 46 14.28 33.32 0.01
CA GLU A 46 12.83 33.10 -0.18
C GLU A 46 12.50 31.77 -0.87
N LYS A 47 13.40 31.20 -1.69
CA LYS A 47 13.14 29.93 -2.39
C LYS A 47 13.26 28.72 -1.47
N LYS A 48 14.05 28.80 -0.39
CA LYS A 48 14.30 27.71 0.57
C LYS A 48 13.38 27.74 1.80
N LEU A 49 12.47 28.72 1.87
CA LEU A 49 11.63 28.99 3.04
C LEU A 49 10.58 27.90 3.28
N VAL A 50 10.11 27.24 2.20
CA VAL A 50 9.10 26.17 2.24
C VAL A 50 9.62 24.90 2.95
N ASP A 51 10.90 24.57 2.77
CA ASP A 51 11.49 23.35 3.34
C ASP A 51 11.84 23.48 4.84
N ILE A 52 11.95 24.71 5.35
CA ILE A 52 12.41 25.00 6.71
C ILE A 52 11.44 24.46 7.78
N MET A 53 10.13 24.51 7.53
CA MET A 53 9.12 23.97 8.45
C MET A 53 9.21 22.44 8.54
N SER A 54 9.47 21.76 7.42
CA SER A 54 9.70 20.31 7.36
C SER A 54 10.99 19.90 8.08
N PHE A 55 12.06 20.70 7.93
CA PHE A 55 13.34 20.44 8.60
C PHE A 55 13.24 20.61 10.12
N LEU A 56 12.60 21.69 10.59
CA LEU A 56 12.34 21.91 12.02
C LEU A 56 11.39 20.85 12.60
N ALA A 57 10.38 20.42 11.84
CA ALA A 57 9.50 19.32 12.24
C ALA A 57 10.27 18.00 12.41
N LEU A 58 11.14 17.61 11.47
CA LEU A 58 11.96 16.40 11.59
C LEU A 58 12.89 16.46 12.81
N GLU A 59 13.54 17.60 13.08
CA GLU A 59 14.46 17.73 14.21
C GLU A 59 13.73 17.63 15.58
N THR A 60 12.44 17.96 15.65
CA THR A 60 11.60 17.75 16.86
C THR A 60 11.09 16.30 17.03
N GLN A 61 11.09 15.48 15.97
CA GLN A 61 10.61 14.09 16.03
C GLN A 61 11.66 13.07 16.52
N VAL A 62 12.92 13.49 16.70
CA VAL A 62 14.00 12.61 17.20
C VAL A 62 13.81 12.28 18.69
N ARG A 63 12.98 11.28 18.98
CA ARG A 63 12.87 10.67 20.32
C ARG A 63 14.20 10.02 20.72
N LYS A 64 15.03 10.74 21.47
CA LYS A 64 16.15 10.12 22.20
C LYS A 64 15.59 9.16 23.26
N ILE A 65 15.69 7.86 22.99
CA ILE A 65 15.34 6.81 23.95
C ILE A 65 16.44 6.74 25.00
N CYS A 66 16.31 7.53 26.07
CA CYS A 66 17.17 7.41 27.25
C CYS A 66 16.85 6.09 27.97
N ARG A 67 17.79 5.14 27.97
CA ARG A 67 17.67 3.91 28.77
C ARG A 67 18.11 4.19 30.20
N ILE A 68 17.27 3.81 31.17
CA ILE A 68 17.63 3.77 32.60
C ILE A 68 17.87 2.29 32.94
N THR A 69 19.03 1.98 33.50
CA THR A 69 19.40 0.62 33.94
C THR A 69 19.81 0.63 35.41
N TRP A 70 19.27 -0.29 36.20
CA TRP A 70 19.60 -0.47 37.61
C TRP A 70 19.73 -1.96 37.93
N VAL A 71 20.48 -2.29 38.99
CA VAL A 71 20.50 -3.65 39.54
C VAL A 71 19.30 -3.81 40.46
N SER A 72 18.37 -4.69 40.09
CA SER A 72 17.19 -4.99 40.90
C SER A 72 17.56 -5.97 42.02
N PRO A 73 17.06 -5.81 43.26
CA PRO A 73 17.25 -6.79 44.33
C PRO A 73 16.73 -8.17 43.92
N SER A 74 17.34 -9.24 44.43
CA SER A 74 16.87 -10.62 44.21
C SER A 74 15.41 -10.82 44.66
N THR A 75 14.75 -11.86 44.15
CA THR A 75 13.42 -12.33 44.60
C THR A 75 13.50 -13.80 45.00
N CYS A 76 12.67 -14.24 45.93
CA CYS A 76 12.58 -15.65 46.33
C CYS A 76 11.56 -16.46 45.50
N THR A 77 10.73 -15.78 44.70
CA THR A 77 9.71 -16.42 43.86
C THR A 77 9.65 -15.82 42.47
N GLU A 78 9.19 -16.61 41.50
CA GLU A 78 8.91 -16.18 40.13
C GLU A 78 7.87 -15.06 40.06
N GLN A 79 6.81 -15.12 40.87
CA GLN A 79 5.80 -14.05 40.95
C GLN A 79 6.42 -12.71 41.41
N GLY A 80 7.39 -12.75 42.34
CA GLY A 80 8.11 -11.57 42.83
C GLY A 80 9.09 -10.94 41.82
N ARG A 81 9.22 -11.49 40.61
CA ARG A 81 9.93 -10.86 39.49
C ARG A 81 9.15 -9.71 38.87
N THR A 82 7.82 -9.75 38.94
CA THR A 82 6.94 -8.68 38.45
C THR A 82 6.87 -7.58 39.49
N ARG A 83 7.40 -6.39 39.15
CA ARG A 83 7.53 -5.25 40.07
C ARG A 83 7.07 -3.96 39.41
N VAL A 84 6.62 -3.00 40.21
CA VAL A 84 6.31 -1.65 39.72
C VAL A 84 7.48 -0.72 40.03
N ALA A 85 8.13 -0.21 38.99
CA ALA A 85 9.14 0.83 39.09
C ALA A 85 8.48 2.21 38.97
N GLY A 86 8.48 2.97 40.06
CA GLY A 86 8.08 4.38 40.06
C GLY A 86 9.27 5.26 39.65
N ILE A 87 9.12 6.02 38.57
CA ILE A 87 10.15 6.92 38.04
C ILE A 87 9.64 8.36 38.18
N THR A 88 10.22 9.12 39.10
CA THR A 88 9.94 10.55 39.32
C THR A 88 11.09 11.39 38.77
N MET A 89 10.79 12.33 37.89
CA MET A 89 11.79 13.31 37.42
C MET A 89 12.01 14.38 38.47
N LEU A 90 13.22 14.52 39.03
CA LEU A 90 13.51 15.42 40.16
C LEU A 90 13.78 16.90 39.77
N ARG A 91 13.39 17.32 38.56
CA ARG A 91 13.44 18.73 38.13
C ARG A 91 12.21 19.07 37.30
N GLY A 92 11.68 20.29 37.48
CA GLY A 92 10.45 20.75 36.84
C GLY A 92 9.23 20.34 37.65
N VAL A 93 8.14 19.98 36.97
CA VAL A 93 6.81 19.69 37.57
C VAL A 93 6.74 18.34 38.32
N ASN A 94 7.88 17.69 38.54
CA ASN A 94 8.03 16.36 39.14
C ASN A 94 7.04 15.27 38.66
N PRO A 95 6.83 15.09 37.34
CA PRO A 95 5.97 14.02 36.84
C PRO A 95 6.52 12.65 37.25
N THR A 96 5.62 11.78 37.71
CA THR A 96 5.93 10.41 38.13
C THR A 96 5.20 9.43 37.21
N ALA A 97 5.91 8.41 36.75
CA ALA A 97 5.36 7.32 35.94
C ALA A 97 5.63 5.97 36.62
N ASN A 98 4.59 5.14 36.72
CA ASN A 98 4.70 3.76 37.21
C ASN A 98 4.81 2.80 36.01
N VAL A 99 5.87 1.99 35.98
CA VAL A 99 6.11 1.01 34.92
C VAL A 99 6.20 -0.38 35.53
N THR A 100 5.37 -1.32 35.05
CA THR A 100 5.50 -2.73 35.41
C THR A 100 6.69 -3.33 34.68
N VAL A 101 7.65 -3.88 35.42
CA VAL A 101 8.89 -4.46 34.92
C VAL A 101 9.02 -5.88 35.46
N VAL A 102 9.39 -6.82 34.59
CA VAL A 102 9.71 -8.20 34.98
C VAL A 102 11.22 -8.36 35.01
N THR A 103 11.78 -8.69 36.17
CA THR A 103 13.23 -8.94 36.30
C THR A 103 13.64 -10.23 35.58
N PRO A 104 14.90 -10.38 35.11
CA PRO A 104 15.31 -11.58 34.36
C PRO A 104 15.29 -12.84 35.25
N PRO A 105 15.22 -14.07 34.70
CA PRO A 105 15.06 -15.30 35.51
C PRO A 105 16.17 -15.51 36.55
N ASN A 106 17.40 -15.10 36.24
CA ASN A 106 18.54 -15.17 37.18
C ASN A 106 18.43 -14.24 38.41
N SER A 107 17.43 -13.36 38.47
CA SER A 107 17.12 -12.56 39.67
C SER A 107 16.38 -13.34 40.74
N VAL A 108 15.84 -14.53 40.42
CA VAL A 108 15.35 -15.46 41.45
C VAL A 108 16.56 -16.05 42.17
N SER A 109 16.58 -15.89 43.48
CA SER A 109 17.62 -16.43 44.36
C SER A 109 17.00 -17.31 45.43
N GLY A 110 17.80 -18.22 45.98
CA GLY A 110 17.37 -19.16 46.98
C GLY A 110 18.52 -19.98 47.51
N VAL A 111 18.25 -20.81 48.51
CA VAL A 111 19.19 -21.84 48.96
C VAL A 111 18.56 -23.18 48.61
N GLU A 112 19.19 -23.90 47.69
CA GLU A 112 18.87 -25.29 47.42
C GLU A 112 19.35 -26.15 48.58
N ILE A 113 18.45 -26.97 49.11
CA ILE A 113 18.68 -27.91 50.18
C ILE A 113 18.68 -29.30 49.53
N SER A 114 19.71 -30.11 49.73
CA SER A 114 19.77 -31.46 49.15
C SER A 114 18.55 -32.29 49.59
N ASP A 115 18.22 -32.19 50.87
CA ASP A 115 17.19 -32.95 51.57
C ASP A 115 16.27 -31.96 52.32
N PRO A 116 15.27 -31.36 51.63
CA PRO A 116 14.32 -30.39 52.22
C PRO A 116 13.46 -30.98 53.34
N VAL A 117 13.46 -32.31 53.48
CA VAL A 117 13.15 -33.01 54.72
C VAL A 117 14.25 -34.01 55.00
N LEU A 118 14.91 -33.84 56.13
CA LEU A 118 16.05 -34.67 56.53
C LEU A 118 15.57 -35.82 57.41
N PHE A 119 15.52 -37.03 56.84
CA PHE A 119 15.33 -38.24 57.64
C PHE A 119 16.59 -38.52 58.46
N CYS A 120 16.48 -38.28 59.76
CA CYS A 120 17.58 -38.39 60.71
C CYS A 120 17.83 -39.82 61.20
N GLY A 121 16.97 -40.78 60.80
CA GLY A 121 17.04 -42.19 61.18
C GLY A 121 15.90 -42.64 62.10
N ASP A 122 15.84 -43.94 62.37
CA ASP A 122 15.00 -44.54 63.41
C ASP A 122 15.89 -45.41 64.33
N PRO A 123 16.61 -44.80 65.28
CA PRO A 123 17.42 -45.52 66.23
C PRO A 123 16.53 -46.14 67.30
N ALA A 124 16.99 -47.24 67.92
CA ALA A 124 16.27 -47.90 68.99
C ALA A 124 15.97 -46.95 70.18
N ILE A 125 15.04 -47.34 71.05
CA ILE A 125 14.64 -46.59 72.25
C ILE A 125 15.86 -46.00 73.00
N ASN A 126 15.81 -44.70 73.29
CA ASN A 126 16.88 -43.88 73.90
C ASN A 126 18.22 -43.75 73.12
N GLN A 127 18.37 -44.35 71.94
CA GLN A 127 19.57 -44.21 71.09
C GLN A 127 19.50 -42.98 70.17
N VAL A 128 20.64 -42.64 69.57
CA VAL A 128 20.78 -41.51 68.63
C VAL A 128 21.15 -41.97 67.22
N SER A 129 20.77 -41.17 66.24
CA SER A 129 21.17 -41.29 64.84
C SER A 129 21.49 -39.92 64.26
N PHE A 130 22.22 -39.88 63.15
CA PHE A 130 22.67 -38.64 62.52
C PHE A 130 22.36 -38.62 61.03
N ALA A 131 22.02 -37.44 60.51
CA ALA A 131 21.93 -37.19 59.08
C ALA A 131 22.57 -35.85 58.70
N ASN A 132 22.98 -35.75 57.44
CA ASN A 132 23.66 -34.59 56.88
C ASN A 132 22.79 -33.98 55.77
N VAL A 133 22.71 -32.66 55.72
CA VAL A 133 22.01 -31.91 54.68
C VAL A 133 22.92 -30.84 54.09
N THR A 134 22.88 -30.68 52.77
CA THR A 134 23.73 -29.71 52.04
C THR A 134 22.93 -28.50 51.60
N LEU A 135 23.37 -27.32 52.01
CA LEU A 135 22.89 -26.02 51.54
C LEU A 135 23.74 -25.56 50.36
N THR A 136 23.11 -25.12 49.27
CA THR A 136 23.76 -24.58 48.07
C THR A 136 23.07 -23.27 47.65
N ALA A 137 23.77 -22.14 47.66
CA ALA A 137 23.15 -20.87 47.24
C ALA A 137 22.94 -20.81 45.72
N ARG A 138 21.81 -20.25 45.27
CA ARG A 138 21.46 -20.02 43.86
C ARG A 138 21.12 -18.54 43.62
N GLY A 139 21.47 -18.03 42.44
CA GLY A 139 21.21 -16.64 42.01
C GLY A 139 22.16 -15.63 42.64
N SER A 140 22.08 -15.43 43.96
CA SER A 140 22.91 -14.48 44.71
C SER A 140 23.42 -15.07 46.04
N THR A 141 24.38 -14.39 46.67
CA THR A 141 24.99 -14.83 47.93
C THR A 141 23.94 -14.89 49.05
N PHE A 142 23.84 -16.03 49.73
CA PHE A 142 23.04 -16.17 50.94
C PHE A 142 23.86 -15.80 52.17
N ALA A 143 23.38 -14.85 52.97
CA ALA A 143 23.98 -14.45 54.24
C ALA A 143 23.13 -15.00 55.40
N ALA A 144 23.63 -16.02 56.09
CA ALA A 144 23.01 -16.65 57.24
C ALA A 144 23.38 -15.91 58.53
N THR A 145 22.37 -15.47 59.29
CA THR A 145 22.52 -14.73 60.55
C THR A 145 22.12 -15.52 61.79
N GLY A 146 21.35 -16.60 61.64
CA GLY A 146 20.88 -17.45 62.75
C GLY A 146 20.19 -18.72 62.27
N GLN A 147 19.71 -19.53 63.23
CA GLN A 147 18.97 -20.77 63.00
C GLN A 147 18.12 -21.13 64.22
N THR A 148 17.04 -21.89 64.02
CA THR A 148 16.15 -22.42 65.08
C THR A 148 15.59 -23.79 64.71
N ILE A 149 15.45 -24.68 65.70
CA ILE A 149 14.68 -25.94 65.59
C ILE A 149 13.39 -25.85 66.42
N SER A 150 12.24 -26.26 65.87
CA SER A 150 10.97 -26.34 66.61
C SER A 150 10.12 -27.57 66.23
N PRO A 151 9.70 -28.43 67.18
CA PRO A 151 10.18 -28.54 68.56
C PRO A 151 11.58 -29.15 68.63
N SER A 152 12.44 -28.64 69.50
CA SER A 152 13.83 -29.10 69.67
C SER A 152 14.02 -30.32 70.58
N THR A 153 12.92 -30.88 71.13
CA THR A 153 12.96 -31.93 72.18
C THR A 153 13.74 -33.19 71.81
N TYR A 154 13.74 -33.56 70.52
CA TYR A 154 14.36 -34.80 70.03
C TYR A 154 15.37 -34.57 68.88
N PHE A 155 15.56 -33.31 68.46
CA PHE A 155 16.41 -32.94 67.34
C PHE A 155 17.37 -31.81 67.74
N ARG A 156 18.66 -31.97 67.43
CA ARG A 156 19.66 -30.91 67.56
C ARG A 156 20.60 -30.90 66.37
N VAL A 157 21.13 -29.74 66.00
CA VAL A 157 22.29 -29.68 65.10
C VAL A 157 23.56 -29.84 65.92
N VAL A 158 24.46 -30.69 65.43
CA VAL A 158 25.74 -30.99 66.08
C VAL A 158 26.93 -30.44 65.30
N ASP A 159 26.76 -30.06 64.03
CA ASP A 159 27.79 -29.41 63.22
C ASP A 159 27.17 -28.53 62.13
N TRP A 160 27.46 -27.22 62.14
CA TRP A 160 27.00 -26.27 61.11
C TRP A 160 27.87 -26.24 59.85
N ASN A 161 29.00 -26.94 59.86
CA ASN A 161 29.93 -27.02 58.75
C ASN A 161 30.63 -28.39 58.77
N PHE A 162 29.87 -29.47 58.56
CA PHE A 162 30.39 -30.82 58.58
C PHE A 162 31.42 -31.06 57.45
N PRO A 163 32.59 -31.71 57.71
CA PRO A 163 33.00 -32.42 58.93
C PRO A 163 33.89 -31.61 59.90
N PHE A 164 33.82 -30.28 59.91
CA PHE A 164 34.72 -29.41 60.67
C PHE A 164 34.36 -29.21 62.16
N ASN A 165 33.38 -29.96 62.68
CA ASN A 165 32.98 -30.07 64.09
C ASN A 165 32.67 -28.71 64.75
N GLN A 166 31.73 -27.97 64.16
CA GLN A 166 31.29 -26.63 64.60
C GLN A 166 29.88 -26.69 65.23
N PRO A 167 29.72 -27.07 66.51
CA PRO A 167 28.39 -27.22 67.14
C PRO A 167 27.72 -25.88 67.47
N THR A 168 28.50 -24.84 67.78
CA THR A 168 27.99 -23.49 68.04
C THR A 168 27.76 -22.76 66.73
N PHE A 169 26.57 -22.17 66.53
CA PHE A 169 26.27 -21.43 65.31
C PHE A 169 27.11 -20.15 65.20
N ALA A 170 27.67 -19.92 64.01
CA ALA A 170 28.36 -18.68 63.63
C ALA A 170 27.81 -18.16 62.28
N PRO A 171 27.51 -16.85 62.14
CA PRO A 171 27.05 -16.27 60.87
C PRO A 171 28.00 -16.52 59.70
N PHE A 172 27.47 -16.69 58.49
CA PHE A 172 28.28 -16.98 57.31
C PHE A 172 27.66 -16.50 55.99
N ASN A 173 28.51 -16.30 54.99
CA ASN A 173 28.12 -16.03 53.60
C ASN A 173 28.36 -17.25 52.73
N LEU A 174 27.40 -17.59 51.88
CA LEU A 174 27.44 -18.69 50.91
C LEU A 174 27.24 -18.13 49.50
N ALA A 175 28.31 -18.07 48.71
CA ALA A 175 28.29 -17.54 47.34
C ALA A 175 27.48 -18.46 46.39
N PRO A 176 26.95 -17.96 45.25
CA PRO A 176 26.23 -18.78 44.28
C PRO A 176 27.04 -20.02 43.84
N GLY A 177 26.42 -21.20 43.91
CA GLY A 177 27.04 -22.49 43.62
C GLY A 177 27.92 -23.06 44.74
N ALA A 178 28.29 -22.28 45.76
CA ALA A 178 29.03 -22.77 46.92
C ALA A 178 28.13 -23.61 47.83
N LYS A 179 28.73 -24.61 48.48
CA LYS A 179 28.04 -25.62 49.31
C LYS A 179 28.47 -25.54 50.77
N ARG A 180 27.55 -25.88 51.68
CA ARG A 180 27.83 -26.09 53.12
C ARG A 180 27.01 -27.26 53.64
N VAL A 181 27.63 -28.14 54.43
CA VAL A 181 26.95 -29.31 55.00
C VAL A 181 26.63 -29.07 56.47
N VAL A 182 25.41 -29.37 56.88
CA VAL A 182 24.91 -29.27 58.25
C VAL A 182 24.57 -30.68 58.74
N ARG A 183 25.02 -31.05 59.95
CA ARG A 183 24.78 -32.37 60.55
C ARG A 183 23.80 -32.26 61.71
N VAL A 184 22.70 -33.00 61.60
CA VAL A 184 21.62 -33.07 62.58
C VAL A 184 21.68 -34.41 63.29
N GLU A 185 21.42 -34.40 64.59
CA GLU A 185 21.18 -35.56 65.43
C GLU A 185 19.68 -35.68 65.74
N PHE A 186 19.17 -36.92 65.68
CA PHE A 186 17.88 -37.31 66.24
C PHE A 186 18.10 -38.29 67.38
N LYS A 187 17.38 -38.09 68.48
CA LYS A 187 17.36 -39.03 69.62
C LYS A 187 15.96 -39.63 69.75
N GLN A 188 15.86 -40.95 69.74
CA GLN A 188 14.57 -41.61 69.99
C GLN A 188 14.23 -41.56 71.48
N GLY A 189 12.94 -41.40 71.79
CA GLY A 189 12.46 -41.28 73.17
C GLY A 189 12.36 -42.62 73.91
N ALA A 190 11.58 -42.63 75.00
CA ALA A 190 11.22 -43.85 75.75
C ALA A 190 10.38 -44.85 74.93
N SER A 191 9.78 -44.39 73.82
CA SER A 191 9.07 -45.21 72.83
C SER A 191 9.59 -44.89 71.43
N GLN A 192 9.69 -45.90 70.58
CA GLN A 192 10.10 -45.79 69.18
C GLN A 192 8.90 -45.37 68.32
N VAL A 193 8.84 -44.08 67.99
CA VAL A 193 7.72 -43.46 67.25
C VAL A 193 8.23 -42.43 66.25
N PHE A 194 7.41 -42.11 65.24
CA PHE A 194 7.65 -40.99 64.33
C PHE A 194 7.61 -39.65 65.07
N ARG A 195 8.56 -38.77 64.77
CA ARG A 195 8.72 -37.42 65.33
C ARG A 195 9.18 -36.47 64.24
N GLN A 196 8.76 -35.21 64.34
CA GLN A 196 9.09 -34.15 63.39
C GLN A 196 9.46 -32.84 64.07
N ALA A 197 10.28 -32.03 63.40
CA ALA A 197 10.59 -30.64 63.75
C ALA A 197 10.89 -29.84 62.47
N GLU A 198 10.88 -28.51 62.53
CA GLU A 198 11.40 -27.65 61.45
C GLU A 198 12.75 -27.05 61.87
N LEU A 199 13.76 -27.12 61.00
CA LEU A 199 15.00 -26.35 61.09
C LEU A 199 14.92 -25.18 60.10
N ALA A 200 14.75 -23.98 60.65
CA ALA A 200 14.71 -22.72 59.90
C ALA A 200 16.01 -21.92 60.12
N PHE A 201 16.58 -21.39 59.05
CA PHE A 201 17.64 -20.38 59.11
C PHE A 201 17.04 -18.97 59.12
N THR A 202 17.79 -17.99 59.62
CA THR A 202 17.52 -16.57 59.41
C THR A 202 18.63 -15.96 58.57
N GLY A 203 18.31 -14.98 57.72
CA GLY A 203 19.25 -14.45 56.73
C GLY A 203 18.60 -13.76 55.54
N SER A 204 19.42 -13.42 54.54
CA SER A 204 19.03 -12.67 53.32
C SER A 204 19.72 -13.26 52.08
N PRO A 205 19.11 -13.23 50.87
CA PRO A 205 17.78 -12.69 50.56
C PRO A 205 16.63 -13.66 50.85
N CYS A 206 16.90 -14.96 50.88
CA CYS A 206 15.88 -16.01 50.94
C CYS A 206 16.32 -17.11 51.92
N PRO A 207 16.02 -16.97 53.22
CA PRO A 207 16.44 -17.92 54.24
C PRO A 207 15.76 -19.30 54.05
N PRO A 208 16.52 -20.41 54.03
CA PRO A 208 15.96 -21.75 53.92
C PRO A 208 15.31 -22.21 55.23
N LYS A 209 14.27 -23.05 55.10
CA LYS A 209 13.74 -23.89 56.17
C LYS A 209 13.50 -25.30 55.62
N PHE A 210 13.71 -26.32 56.45
CA PHE A 210 13.51 -27.73 56.09
C PHE A 210 13.05 -28.54 57.29
N THR A 211 12.25 -29.56 57.04
CA THR A 211 11.75 -30.43 58.11
C THR A 211 12.82 -31.43 58.52
N LEU A 212 12.87 -31.77 59.79
CA LEU A 212 13.63 -32.87 60.37
C LEU A 212 12.62 -33.94 60.75
N VAL A 213 12.86 -35.18 60.34
CA VAL A 213 11.98 -36.31 60.68
C VAL A 213 12.81 -37.49 61.18
N GLY A 214 12.28 -38.22 62.15
CA GLY A 214 12.95 -39.36 62.77
C GLY A 214 11.91 -40.35 63.30
N GLY A 215 12.23 -41.64 63.28
CA GLY A 215 11.22 -42.69 63.41
C GLY A 215 10.42 -42.93 62.13
N THR A 216 9.59 -43.96 62.13
CA THR A 216 8.84 -44.45 60.96
C THR A 216 7.33 -44.52 61.24
N GLY A 217 6.49 -44.41 60.21
CA GLY A 217 5.05 -44.75 60.28
C GLY A 217 4.08 -43.78 59.60
N VAL A 218 4.53 -42.65 59.06
CA VAL A 218 3.71 -41.66 58.36
C VAL A 218 4.45 -41.20 57.12
N VAL A 219 3.86 -41.29 55.94
CA VAL A 219 4.43 -40.72 54.72
C VAL A 219 3.97 -39.27 54.53
N LEU A 220 4.91 -38.40 54.16
CA LEU A 220 4.68 -36.98 53.89
C LEU A 220 5.26 -36.61 52.52
N LEU A 221 4.46 -36.02 51.63
CA LEU A 221 4.83 -35.47 50.34
C LEU A 221 5.45 -34.08 50.50
N GLN A 222 6.54 -33.81 49.78
CA GLN A 222 7.33 -32.58 49.94
C GLN A 222 7.53 -31.82 48.63
N SER A 223 7.29 -32.50 47.52
CA SER A 223 7.39 -31.95 46.18
C SER A 223 6.66 -32.89 45.23
N PRO A 224 5.84 -32.39 44.29
CA PRO A 224 5.34 -31.00 44.24
C PRO A 224 4.34 -30.73 45.39
N VAL A 225 4.32 -29.49 45.90
CA VAL A 225 3.35 -29.04 46.94
C VAL A 225 2.19 -28.24 46.36
N GLY A 226 2.31 -27.76 45.12
CA GLY A 226 1.28 -27.03 44.39
C GLY A 226 1.66 -25.56 44.13
N GLY A 227 1.17 -25.04 43.02
CA GLY A 227 1.52 -23.72 42.48
C GLY A 227 2.77 -23.70 41.60
N GLU A 228 3.54 -24.79 41.53
CA GLU A 228 4.69 -24.88 40.62
C GLU A 228 4.26 -24.94 39.15
N LEU A 229 5.19 -24.57 38.27
CA LEU A 229 5.06 -24.66 36.82
C LEU A 229 6.18 -25.55 36.26
N PHE A 230 5.80 -26.67 35.66
CA PHE A 230 6.68 -27.60 34.95
C PHE A 230 6.36 -27.62 33.46
N SER A 231 7.31 -28.01 32.63
CA SER A 231 7.09 -28.42 31.24
C SER A 231 6.78 -29.92 31.13
N THR A 232 6.21 -30.38 30.02
CA THR A 232 6.01 -31.83 29.74
C THR A 232 7.31 -32.64 29.55
N CYS A 233 8.50 -32.01 29.59
CA CYS A 233 9.79 -32.72 29.61
C CYS A 233 10.61 -32.43 30.87
N ASP A 234 10.08 -31.61 31.79
CA ASP A 234 10.72 -31.43 33.08
C ASP A 234 10.55 -32.73 33.88
N THR A 235 11.64 -33.17 34.50
CA THR A 235 11.54 -34.26 35.48
C THR A 235 11.01 -33.68 36.78
N VAL A 236 9.73 -33.90 37.05
CA VAL A 236 9.11 -33.61 38.35
C VAL A 236 9.73 -34.55 39.37
N LEU A 237 10.44 -33.98 40.36
CA LEU A 237 11.03 -34.72 41.46
C LEU A 237 9.98 -34.90 42.55
N ILE A 238 9.32 -36.06 42.55
CA ILE A 238 8.39 -36.44 43.60
C ILE A 238 9.22 -36.84 44.83
N LYS A 239 9.06 -36.14 45.95
CA LYS A 239 9.83 -36.38 47.19
C LYS A 239 8.90 -36.70 48.36
N TRP A 240 9.26 -37.68 49.17
CA TRP A 240 8.52 -38.05 50.37
C TRP A 240 9.43 -38.51 51.53
N ALA A 241 8.94 -38.49 52.77
CA ALA A 241 9.67 -39.01 53.94
C ALA A 241 8.74 -39.59 55.01
N GLY A 242 9.33 -40.08 56.12
CA GLY A 242 8.64 -40.70 57.27
C GLY A 242 8.31 -42.19 57.11
N VAL A 243 8.79 -42.77 56.00
CA VAL A 243 8.99 -44.22 55.78
C VAL A 243 10.48 -44.50 55.63
N LEU A 244 10.91 -45.75 55.75
CA LEU A 244 12.30 -46.12 55.45
C LEU A 244 12.60 -45.93 53.95
N PRO A 245 13.85 -45.60 53.55
CA PRO A 245 14.23 -45.58 52.13
C PRO A 245 14.04 -46.92 51.41
N THR A 246 14.02 -48.04 52.15
CA THR A 246 13.76 -49.39 51.64
C THR A 246 12.28 -49.79 51.63
N GLN A 247 11.38 -48.97 52.20
CA GLN A 247 9.96 -49.27 52.31
C GLN A 247 9.22 -48.80 51.05
N PRO A 248 8.47 -49.68 50.36
CA PRO A 248 7.74 -49.31 49.15
C PRO A 248 6.54 -48.42 49.45
N VAL A 249 6.29 -47.45 48.57
CA VAL A 249 5.12 -46.57 48.55
C VAL A 249 4.45 -46.58 47.18
N ASN A 250 3.14 -46.35 47.15
CA ASN A 250 2.37 -46.18 45.92
C ASN A 250 2.24 -44.67 45.59
N LEU A 251 2.84 -44.27 44.49
CA LEU A 251 2.80 -42.91 43.92
C LEU A 251 1.72 -42.84 42.84
N GLU A 252 0.92 -41.78 42.86
CA GLU A 252 -0.16 -41.54 41.90
C GLU A 252 -0.28 -40.05 41.57
N TYR A 253 -0.84 -39.72 40.41
CA TYR A 253 -1.14 -38.35 40.00
C TYR A 253 -2.63 -38.17 39.65
N SER A 254 -3.08 -36.93 39.73
CA SER A 254 -4.40 -36.47 39.31
C SER A 254 -4.24 -35.36 38.28
N GLU A 255 -5.22 -35.19 37.39
CA GLU A 255 -5.29 -34.12 36.38
C GLU A 255 -6.50 -33.19 36.58
N ASP A 256 -7.31 -33.45 37.60
CA ASP A 256 -8.63 -32.84 37.87
C ASP A 256 -8.73 -32.33 39.32
N GLY A 257 -7.60 -31.88 39.89
CA GLY A 257 -7.53 -31.27 41.21
C GLY A 257 -7.56 -32.25 42.38
N GLY A 258 -7.49 -33.56 42.11
CA GLY A 258 -7.54 -34.63 43.11
C GLY A 258 -8.84 -35.44 43.12
N THR A 259 -9.69 -35.30 42.10
CA THR A 259 -10.99 -36.00 42.00
C THR A 259 -10.81 -37.43 41.51
N THR A 260 -9.96 -37.64 40.50
CA THR A 260 -9.53 -38.96 40.01
C THR A 260 -8.01 -39.09 40.04
N TRP A 261 -7.53 -40.34 40.17
CA TRP A 261 -6.12 -40.66 40.42
C TRP A 261 -5.65 -41.79 39.51
N LYS A 262 -4.38 -41.71 39.10
CA LYS A 262 -3.72 -42.64 38.16
C LYS A 262 -2.34 -43.01 38.71
N SER A 263 -1.98 -44.29 38.69
CA SER A 263 -0.71 -44.75 39.23
C SER A 263 0.51 -44.23 38.42
N ILE A 264 1.56 -43.86 39.15
CA ILE A 264 2.90 -43.57 38.66
C ILE A 264 3.78 -44.82 38.89
N ASP A 265 3.85 -45.27 40.13
CA ASP A 265 4.58 -46.47 40.56
C ASP A 265 3.99 -46.96 41.90
N PRO A 266 3.42 -48.18 41.96
CA PRO A 266 2.82 -48.71 43.18
C PRO A 266 3.83 -49.21 44.24
N GLN A 267 5.14 -49.26 43.94
CA GLN A 267 6.19 -49.81 44.80
C GLN A 267 7.46 -48.95 44.84
N ALA A 268 7.34 -47.63 44.66
CA ALA A 268 8.44 -46.69 44.68
C ALA A 268 9.22 -46.74 46.01
N THR A 269 10.54 -46.67 45.95
CA THR A 269 11.46 -46.66 47.11
C THR A 269 12.49 -45.53 46.97
N GLY A 270 13.34 -45.33 47.97
CA GLY A 270 14.44 -44.36 47.93
C GLY A 270 14.09 -42.91 48.28
N LEU A 271 12.86 -42.64 48.76
CA LEU A 271 12.37 -41.31 49.20
C LEU A 271 12.28 -40.22 48.11
N VAL A 272 12.73 -40.50 46.89
CA VAL A 272 12.63 -39.61 45.74
C VAL A 272 12.38 -40.41 44.46
N TYR A 273 11.46 -39.92 43.62
CA TYR A 273 11.09 -40.51 42.35
C TYR A 273 11.15 -39.47 41.23
N LYS A 274 11.63 -39.89 40.06
CA LYS A 274 11.75 -39.04 38.87
C LYS A 274 10.55 -39.32 37.96
N TRP A 275 9.60 -38.40 37.94
CA TRP A 275 8.40 -38.52 37.12
C TRP A 275 8.43 -37.53 35.95
N ILE A 276 7.92 -37.94 34.79
CA ILE A 276 7.66 -37.06 33.65
C ILE A 276 6.15 -37.08 33.44
N ALA A 277 5.53 -35.91 33.47
CA ALA A 277 4.08 -35.78 33.33
C ALA A 277 3.65 -36.17 31.89
N PRO A 278 2.59 -37.00 31.73
CA PRO A 278 2.27 -37.62 30.45
C PRO A 278 1.67 -36.65 29.41
N ARG A 279 1.16 -35.49 29.84
CA ARG A 279 0.62 -34.43 28.98
C ARG A 279 0.54 -33.10 29.74
N ALA A 280 0.11 -32.04 29.06
CA ALA A 280 -0.15 -30.75 29.69
C ALA A 280 -1.50 -30.74 30.43
N GLY A 281 -1.58 -29.92 31.48
CA GLY A 281 -2.75 -29.73 32.33
C GLY A 281 -2.46 -28.72 33.44
N VAL A 282 -3.47 -27.99 33.91
CA VAL A 282 -3.30 -26.92 34.92
C VAL A 282 -3.72 -27.33 36.34
N ASN A 283 -4.37 -28.50 36.47
CA ASN A 283 -4.96 -29.00 37.71
C ASN A 283 -4.24 -30.26 38.22
N TYR A 284 -2.93 -30.37 38.01
CA TYR A 284 -2.20 -31.55 38.46
C TYR A 284 -2.08 -31.59 39.98
N LYS A 285 -2.27 -32.78 40.55
CA LYS A 285 -1.85 -33.11 41.92
C LYS A 285 -1.05 -34.41 41.92
N VAL A 286 -0.20 -34.59 42.92
CA VAL A 286 0.48 -35.87 43.20
C VAL A 286 0.04 -36.35 44.57
N ARG A 287 -0.07 -37.67 44.74
CA ARG A 287 -0.17 -38.32 46.04
C ARG A 287 0.86 -39.43 46.18
N VAL A 288 1.39 -39.56 47.39
CA VAL A 288 2.13 -40.74 47.84
C VAL A 288 1.24 -41.49 48.83
N SER A 289 1.35 -42.82 48.90
CA SER A 289 0.58 -43.64 49.83
C SER A 289 1.32 -44.90 50.30
N VAL A 290 1.06 -45.33 51.53
CA VAL A 290 1.50 -46.62 52.11
C VAL A 290 0.25 -47.49 52.32
N SER A 291 0.40 -48.81 52.40
CA SER A 291 -0.71 -49.72 52.78
C SER A 291 -0.73 -49.98 54.30
N PRO A 292 -1.90 -50.07 54.95
CA PRO A 292 -2.01 -50.10 56.42
C PRO A 292 -1.89 -51.51 57.01
N VAL A 293 -1.36 -51.58 58.22
CA VAL A 293 -1.67 -52.64 59.19
C VAL A 293 -2.25 -51.96 60.45
N ARG A 294 -3.41 -52.41 60.93
CA ARG A 294 -4.07 -51.86 62.14
C ARG A 294 -3.23 -52.13 63.38
N GLN A 295 -3.02 -51.12 64.22
CA GLN A 295 -2.26 -51.25 65.46
C GLN A 295 -2.88 -50.43 66.63
N PHE A 296 -2.44 -50.71 67.85
CA PHE A 296 -2.73 -49.88 69.03
C PHE A 296 -1.57 -48.91 69.26
N ALA A 297 -1.86 -47.61 69.25
CA ALA A 297 -0.86 -46.57 69.50
C ALA A 297 -0.56 -46.46 71.00
N TRP A 298 -1.60 -46.52 71.84
CA TRP A 298 -1.51 -46.61 73.29
C TRP A 298 -2.81 -47.14 73.91
N ALA A 299 -2.70 -47.59 75.16
CA ALA A 299 -3.80 -47.89 76.06
C ALA A 299 -3.47 -47.33 77.45
N THR A 300 -4.45 -46.72 78.10
CA THR A 300 -4.31 -46.11 79.43
C THR A 300 -5.41 -46.63 80.34
N GLY A 301 -5.02 -47.27 81.44
CA GLY A 301 -5.92 -47.61 82.54
C GLY A 301 -6.14 -46.41 83.46
N LEU A 302 -7.38 -46.24 83.90
CA LEU A 302 -7.86 -45.26 84.86
C LEU A 302 -8.70 -46.06 85.87
N GLY A 303 -8.55 -45.79 87.16
CA GLY A 303 -9.19 -46.58 88.19
C GLY A 303 -8.29 -46.91 89.37
N GLY A 304 -8.91 -47.39 90.45
CA GLY A 304 -8.26 -47.65 91.74
C GLY A 304 -8.89 -48.83 92.45
N PHE A 305 -8.79 -48.90 93.78
CA PHE A 305 -9.38 -49.99 94.58
C PHE A 305 -10.92 -49.89 94.72
N GLY A 306 -11.57 -49.01 93.96
CA GLY A 306 -13.03 -48.85 93.88
C GLY A 306 -13.61 -49.55 92.64
N ASP A 307 -14.89 -49.30 92.37
CA ASP A 307 -15.55 -49.68 91.13
C ASP A 307 -15.76 -48.44 90.25
N GLU A 308 -15.15 -48.41 89.07
CA GLU A 308 -15.29 -47.34 88.08
C GLU A 308 -16.23 -47.73 86.91
N THR A 309 -16.99 -46.76 86.40
CA THR A 309 -17.81 -46.91 85.19
C THR A 309 -17.57 -45.75 84.23
N ALA A 310 -17.20 -46.06 82.99
CA ALA A 310 -17.04 -45.09 81.93
C ALA A 310 -18.38 -44.74 81.27
N THR A 311 -18.59 -43.46 80.95
CA THR A 311 -19.85 -42.94 80.37
C THR A 311 -19.68 -42.29 79.00
N SER A 312 -18.49 -41.75 78.68
CA SER A 312 -18.18 -41.22 77.35
C SER A 312 -16.67 -41.04 77.14
N VAL A 313 -16.24 -41.10 75.88
CA VAL A 313 -14.99 -40.53 75.38
C VAL A 313 -15.29 -39.52 74.28
N ALA A 314 -14.57 -38.41 74.26
CA ALA A 314 -14.59 -37.43 73.19
C ALA A 314 -13.15 -37.00 72.84
N VAL A 315 -12.94 -36.44 71.66
CA VAL A 315 -11.60 -36.04 71.21
C VAL A 315 -11.66 -34.70 70.47
N LEU A 316 -10.63 -33.87 70.62
CA LEU A 316 -10.48 -32.71 69.74
C LEU A 316 -10.33 -33.17 68.28
N PRO A 317 -10.88 -32.45 67.29
CA PRO A 317 -10.69 -32.79 65.88
C PRO A 317 -9.23 -32.93 65.42
N SER A 318 -8.27 -32.36 66.17
CA SER A 318 -6.82 -32.45 65.95
C SER A 318 -6.15 -33.68 66.56
N GLY A 319 -6.83 -34.46 67.41
CA GLY A 319 -6.24 -35.59 68.14
C GLY A 319 -5.27 -35.21 69.27
N PHE A 320 -5.13 -33.91 69.60
CA PHE A 320 -4.18 -33.43 70.63
C PHE A 320 -4.68 -33.57 72.06
N LYS A 321 -5.99 -33.68 72.28
CA LYS A 321 -6.58 -33.93 73.60
C LYS A 321 -7.73 -34.92 73.46
N VAL A 322 -7.76 -35.87 74.39
CA VAL A 322 -8.84 -36.85 74.57
C VAL A 322 -9.51 -36.54 75.90
N PHE A 323 -10.82 -36.62 75.95
CA PHE A 323 -11.62 -36.41 77.16
C PHE A 323 -12.33 -37.71 77.50
N ALA A 324 -12.30 -38.15 78.74
CA ALA A 324 -13.07 -39.30 79.20
C ALA A 324 -13.84 -38.96 80.48
N THR A 325 -15.06 -39.46 80.59
CA THR A 325 -15.96 -39.22 81.73
C THR A 325 -16.52 -40.50 82.29
N GLY A 326 -16.94 -40.44 83.54
CA GLY A 326 -17.63 -41.53 84.19
C GLY A 326 -18.02 -41.22 85.63
N PHE A 327 -18.23 -42.28 86.39
CA PHE A 327 -18.45 -42.23 87.83
C PHE A 327 -17.79 -43.44 88.50
N PHE A 328 -17.66 -43.38 89.82
CA PHE A 328 -16.95 -44.38 90.61
C PHE A 328 -17.53 -44.49 92.02
N GLU A 329 -17.30 -45.64 92.67
CA GLU A 329 -17.63 -45.89 94.06
C GLU A 329 -16.37 -46.38 94.81
N GLY A 330 -16.00 -45.71 95.91
CA GLY A 330 -14.81 -46.04 96.69
C GLY A 330 -13.53 -45.28 96.29
N ASN A 331 -12.36 -45.92 96.43
CA ASN A 331 -11.06 -45.27 96.28
C ASN A 331 -10.48 -45.38 94.87
N SER A 332 -10.65 -44.34 94.06
CA SER A 332 -10.25 -44.31 92.64
C SER A 332 -8.94 -43.58 92.37
N LYS A 333 -8.37 -43.76 91.16
CA LYS A 333 -7.17 -43.05 90.72
C LYS A 333 -7.21 -42.66 89.25
N PHE A 334 -6.98 -41.38 88.99
CA PHE A 334 -7.02 -40.78 87.66
C PHE A 334 -5.65 -40.15 87.34
N GLY A 335 -4.76 -40.96 86.78
CA GLY A 335 -3.37 -40.57 86.48
C GLY A 335 -2.59 -40.23 87.77
N PRO A 336 -2.14 -38.98 87.98
CA PRO A 336 -1.47 -38.55 89.21
C PRO A 336 -2.44 -38.26 90.37
N VAL A 337 -3.75 -38.16 90.12
CA VAL A 337 -4.74 -37.80 91.15
C VAL A 337 -5.29 -39.07 91.80
N ASN A 338 -5.08 -39.21 93.11
CA ASN A 338 -5.75 -40.23 93.93
C ASN A 338 -7.00 -39.62 94.57
N VAL A 339 -8.09 -40.37 94.63
CA VAL A 339 -9.37 -39.94 95.21
C VAL A 339 -9.76 -40.92 96.32
N THR A 340 -10.11 -40.40 97.49
CA THR A 340 -10.58 -41.21 98.61
C THR A 340 -12.09 -41.06 98.75
N GLY A 341 -12.84 -42.04 98.25
CA GLY A 341 -14.30 -42.11 98.37
C GLY A 341 -14.73 -43.11 99.45
N ALA A 342 -15.84 -42.84 100.11
CA ALA A 342 -16.47 -43.80 101.01
C ALA A 342 -17.28 -44.82 100.19
N ALA A 343 -17.18 -46.11 100.52
CA ALA A 343 -18.04 -47.13 99.93
C ALA A 343 -19.52 -46.81 100.20
N GLY A 344 -20.38 -46.99 99.20
CA GLY A 344 -21.78 -46.54 99.20
C GLY A 344 -22.01 -45.12 98.66
N ASN A 345 -20.97 -44.35 98.36
CA ASN A 345 -21.07 -43.05 97.69
C ASN A 345 -20.67 -43.19 96.22
N ILE A 346 -21.49 -42.68 95.30
CA ILE A 346 -21.13 -42.60 93.89
C ILE A 346 -20.71 -41.18 93.57
N ASP A 347 -19.45 -41.00 93.19
CA ASP A 347 -18.85 -39.73 92.78
C ASP A 347 -18.53 -39.76 91.27
N GLY A 348 -18.46 -38.60 90.61
CA GLY A 348 -18.23 -38.50 89.17
C GLY A 348 -16.78 -38.14 88.81
N TYR A 349 -16.33 -38.46 87.59
CA TYR A 349 -15.03 -38.02 87.09
C TYR A 349 -15.08 -37.47 85.65
N PHE A 350 -14.17 -36.55 85.36
CA PHE A 350 -13.79 -36.08 84.04
C PHE A 350 -12.27 -36.03 83.98
N VAL A 351 -11.65 -36.55 82.92
CA VAL A 351 -10.22 -36.46 82.68
C VAL A 351 -9.93 -35.94 81.27
N GLU A 352 -8.92 -35.08 81.16
CA GLU A 352 -8.30 -34.65 79.89
C GLU A 352 -6.92 -35.34 79.78
N LEU A 353 -6.75 -36.16 78.75
CA LEU A 353 -5.51 -36.85 78.37
C LEU A 353 -4.88 -36.18 77.14
N ASP A 354 -3.56 -36.24 77.02
CA ASP A 354 -2.82 -35.78 75.84
C ASP A 354 -2.88 -36.77 74.65
N SER A 355 -2.18 -36.44 73.56
CA SER A 355 -2.10 -37.27 72.34
C SER A 355 -1.47 -38.65 72.54
N ASP A 356 -0.71 -38.84 73.63
CA ASP A 356 0.01 -40.05 74.02
C ASP A 356 -0.72 -40.81 75.14
N GLY A 357 -1.94 -40.38 75.50
CA GLY A 357 -2.82 -41.05 76.46
C GLY A 357 -2.50 -40.75 77.92
N LYS A 358 -1.75 -39.67 78.23
CA LYS A 358 -1.33 -39.35 79.59
C LYS A 358 -2.06 -38.12 80.16
N ILE A 359 -2.42 -38.21 81.44
CA ILE A 359 -2.84 -37.05 82.25
C ILE A 359 -1.56 -36.40 82.80
N ILE A 360 -1.03 -35.38 82.13
CA ILE A 360 0.21 -34.68 82.53
C ILE A 360 -0.02 -33.68 83.66
N ASP A 361 -1.16 -32.97 83.65
CA ASP A 361 -1.51 -31.92 84.59
C ASP A 361 -2.58 -32.43 85.58
N PRO A 362 -2.31 -32.51 86.89
CA PRO A 362 -3.29 -32.96 87.88
C PRO A 362 -4.57 -32.11 87.92
N SER A 363 -4.54 -30.84 87.52
CA SER A 363 -5.74 -29.97 87.46
C SER A 363 -6.72 -30.36 86.35
N LYS A 364 -6.31 -31.31 85.48
CA LYS A 364 -7.08 -31.83 84.34
C LYS A 364 -7.84 -33.13 84.63
N ALA A 365 -7.76 -33.64 85.86
CA ALA A 365 -8.69 -34.63 86.39
C ALA A 365 -9.65 -33.92 87.38
N LEU A 366 -10.90 -33.73 86.97
CA LEU A 366 -11.94 -33.10 87.77
C LEU A 366 -12.84 -34.17 88.38
N VAL A 367 -12.96 -34.16 89.70
CA VAL A 367 -13.86 -35.03 90.46
C VAL A 367 -15.14 -34.25 90.77
N LEU A 368 -16.29 -34.88 90.54
CA LEU A 368 -17.60 -34.44 91.02
C LEU A 368 -17.87 -35.15 92.36
N SER A 369 -17.90 -34.41 93.47
CA SER A 369 -18.13 -34.96 94.79
C SER A 369 -19.17 -34.21 95.62
N GLY A 370 -19.88 -34.96 96.47
CA GLY A 370 -20.98 -34.48 97.30
C GLY A 370 -20.61 -34.13 98.75
N SER A 371 -21.43 -33.29 99.39
CA SER A 371 -21.31 -32.96 100.82
C SER A 371 -21.87 -34.02 101.78
N ALA A 372 -22.51 -35.07 101.25
CA ALA A 372 -23.11 -36.18 102.00
C ALA A 372 -23.18 -37.43 101.12
N SER A 373 -23.40 -38.61 101.70
CA SER A 373 -23.53 -39.88 100.97
C SER A 373 -24.75 -39.90 100.03
N ASN A 374 -24.54 -39.60 98.75
CA ASN A 374 -25.56 -39.62 97.72
C ASN A 374 -25.00 -40.08 96.35
N GLU A 375 -25.72 -39.80 95.26
CA GLU A 375 -25.36 -40.14 93.88
C GLU A 375 -25.02 -38.87 93.08
N GLU A 376 -23.73 -38.76 92.72
CA GLU A 376 -23.12 -37.72 91.91
C GLU A 376 -22.52 -38.37 90.65
N LYS A 377 -23.00 -38.03 89.43
CA LYS A 377 -22.52 -38.65 88.18
C LYS A 377 -22.21 -37.64 87.08
N VAL A 378 -21.05 -37.82 86.42
CA VAL A 378 -20.75 -37.19 85.12
C VAL A 378 -21.23 -38.14 84.02
N ILE A 379 -22.24 -37.71 83.25
CA ILE A 379 -22.94 -38.60 82.31
C ILE A 379 -22.32 -38.62 80.93
N GLY A 380 -21.48 -37.66 80.58
CA GLY A 380 -20.80 -37.61 79.29
C GLY A 380 -20.09 -36.29 79.01
N CYS A 381 -19.32 -36.28 77.93
CA CYS A 381 -18.74 -35.09 77.35
C CYS A 381 -18.82 -35.10 75.82
N VAL A 382 -18.90 -33.91 75.22
CA VAL A 382 -18.91 -33.72 73.76
C VAL A 382 -18.08 -32.50 73.37
N VAL A 383 -17.55 -32.51 72.15
CA VAL A 383 -16.60 -31.51 71.64
C VAL A 383 -17.14 -30.89 70.35
N ASP A 384 -17.07 -29.56 70.24
CA ASP A 384 -17.49 -28.86 69.02
C ASP A 384 -16.37 -28.75 67.96
N ASN A 385 -16.75 -28.38 66.74
CA ASN A 385 -15.83 -28.21 65.61
C ASN A 385 -14.77 -27.10 65.82
N LYS A 386 -14.89 -26.28 66.86
CA LYS A 386 -13.93 -25.22 67.25
C LYS A 386 -13.04 -25.65 68.42
N GLY A 387 -13.24 -26.85 68.96
CA GLY A 387 -12.50 -27.42 70.07
C GLY A 387 -12.99 -26.98 71.46
N ASN A 388 -14.15 -26.34 71.57
CA ASN A 388 -14.81 -26.16 72.86
C ASN A 388 -15.39 -27.49 73.32
N TYR A 389 -15.42 -27.76 74.62
CA TYR A 389 -15.94 -29.01 75.17
C TYR A 389 -16.98 -28.78 76.25
N TYR A 390 -17.95 -29.68 76.28
CA TYR A 390 -19.12 -29.59 77.13
C TYR A 390 -19.18 -30.83 78.02
N VAL A 391 -19.42 -30.63 79.31
CA VAL A 391 -19.49 -31.69 80.32
C VAL A 391 -20.81 -31.57 81.07
N ALA A 392 -21.55 -32.66 81.15
CA ALA A 392 -22.84 -32.71 81.83
C ALA A 392 -22.90 -33.84 82.85
N GLY A 393 -23.73 -33.64 83.86
CA GLY A 393 -23.90 -34.57 84.97
C GLY A 393 -25.06 -34.17 85.87
N TYR A 394 -25.24 -34.92 86.95
CA TYR A 394 -26.19 -34.58 88.00
C TYR A 394 -25.66 -34.89 89.38
N TYR A 395 -26.26 -34.23 90.37
CA TYR A 395 -25.92 -34.34 91.78
C TYR A 395 -27.20 -34.37 92.62
N SER A 396 -27.12 -35.02 93.77
CA SER A 396 -28.20 -35.21 94.73
C SER A 396 -27.81 -34.77 96.15
N SER A 397 -26.53 -34.54 96.42
CA SER A 397 -26.06 -33.84 97.62
C SER A 397 -26.57 -32.38 97.71
N PRO A 398 -26.84 -31.82 98.90
CA PRO A 398 -27.28 -30.43 99.07
C PRO A 398 -26.31 -29.41 98.48
N SER A 399 -25.01 -29.64 98.65
CA SER A 399 -23.93 -29.00 97.89
C SER A 399 -23.01 -30.07 97.29
N ALA A 400 -22.44 -29.74 96.14
CA ALA A 400 -21.49 -30.57 95.41
C ALA A 400 -20.41 -29.70 94.75
N THR A 401 -19.27 -30.29 94.43
CA THR A 401 -18.14 -29.64 93.75
C THR A 401 -17.69 -30.46 92.56
N PHE A 402 -17.50 -29.83 91.41
CA PHE A 402 -16.84 -30.41 90.24
C PHE A 402 -15.47 -29.76 90.07
N GLY A 403 -14.44 -30.39 90.63
CA GLY A 403 -13.12 -29.77 90.79
C GLY A 403 -13.23 -28.41 91.54
N PRO A 404 -12.79 -27.29 90.95
CA PRO A 404 -12.89 -25.98 91.60
C PRO A 404 -14.30 -25.35 91.56
N TYR A 405 -15.28 -25.97 90.87
CA TYR A 405 -16.60 -25.37 90.64
C TYR A 405 -17.63 -25.90 91.64
N SER A 406 -18.09 -25.06 92.57
CA SER A 406 -19.09 -25.41 93.60
C SER A 406 -20.51 -25.03 93.20
N PHE A 407 -21.49 -25.88 93.51
CA PHE A 407 -22.92 -25.62 93.30
C PHE A 407 -23.79 -26.29 94.38
N SER A 408 -25.04 -25.82 94.51
CA SER A 408 -25.98 -26.27 95.54
C SER A 408 -27.40 -26.34 95.00
N ARG A 409 -28.17 -27.34 95.43
CA ARG A 409 -29.59 -27.48 95.08
C ARG A 409 -30.50 -26.69 96.03
N GLY A 410 -31.74 -26.43 95.61
CA GLY A 410 -32.74 -25.80 96.48
C GLY A 410 -33.07 -26.69 97.69
N PRO A 411 -33.52 -26.13 98.83
CA PRO A 411 -33.80 -26.92 100.04
C PRO A 411 -34.83 -28.05 99.87
N LEU A 412 -35.72 -27.91 98.87
CA LEU A 412 -36.74 -28.90 98.53
C LEU A 412 -36.33 -29.83 97.37
N ASP A 413 -35.34 -29.44 96.57
CA ASP A 413 -34.88 -30.25 95.42
C ASP A 413 -34.28 -31.56 95.88
N GLN A 414 -34.33 -32.59 95.05
CA GLN A 414 -33.80 -33.92 95.32
C GLN A 414 -32.67 -34.32 94.37
N ARG A 415 -32.75 -33.93 93.10
CA ARG A 415 -31.66 -34.05 92.10
C ARG A 415 -31.67 -32.84 91.18
N ASN A 416 -30.50 -32.29 90.92
CA ASN A 416 -30.33 -31.28 89.89
C ASN A 416 -29.20 -31.68 88.94
N PHE A 417 -29.34 -31.29 87.67
CA PHE A 417 -28.28 -31.45 86.68
C PHE A 417 -27.42 -30.19 86.56
N PHE A 418 -26.21 -30.37 86.03
CA PHE A 418 -25.34 -29.28 85.58
C PHE A 418 -24.90 -29.52 84.12
N LEU A 419 -24.50 -28.42 83.48
CA LEU A 419 -23.88 -28.38 82.16
C LEU A 419 -22.80 -27.29 82.19
N PHE A 420 -21.55 -27.67 81.97
CA PHE A 420 -20.43 -26.73 81.84
C PHE A 420 -19.95 -26.69 80.39
N LYS A 421 -19.65 -25.50 79.88
CA LYS A 421 -18.88 -25.30 78.64
C LYS A 421 -17.51 -24.75 78.97
N PHE A 422 -16.48 -25.40 78.46
CA PHE A 422 -15.10 -24.93 78.47
C PHE A 422 -14.67 -24.52 77.06
N ASP A 423 -13.85 -23.48 76.96
CA ASP A 423 -13.21 -23.11 75.70
C ASP A 423 -12.08 -24.08 75.32
N SER A 424 -11.53 -23.93 74.11
CA SER A 424 -10.45 -24.80 73.61
C SER A 424 -9.12 -24.69 74.38
N THR A 425 -8.95 -23.69 75.24
CA THR A 425 -7.81 -23.60 76.18
C THR A 425 -8.06 -24.40 77.47
N GLY A 426 -9.33 -24.72 77.76
CA GLY A 426 -9.78 -25.41 78.97
C GLY A 426 -10.19 -24.46 80.10
N LYS A 427 -10.48 -23.19 79.78
CA LYS A 427 -11.07 -22.23 80.71
C LYS A 427 -12.59 -22.35 80.66
N LEU A 428 -13.27 -22.22 81.81
CA LEU A 428 -14.73 -22.17 81.85
C LEU A 428 -15.27 -20.93 81.13
N ASP A 429 -16.20 -21.13 80.21
CA ASP A 429 -16.88 -20.08 79.43
C ASP A 429 -18.26 -19.75 80.06
N TRP A 430 -19.11 -20.77 80.22
CA TRP A 430 -20.40 -20.64 80.92
C TRP A 430 -20.86 -21.95 81.58
N GLN A 431 -21.82 -21.83 82.49
CA GLN A 431 -22.47 -22.95 83.19
C GLN A 431 -24.00 -22.80 83.19
N ALA A 432 -24.70 -23.92 83.15
CA ALA A 432 -26.16 -24.02 83.28
C ALA A 432 -26.53 -25.24 84.15
N GLY A 433 -27.80 -25.37 84.53
CA GLY A 433 -28.28 -26.49 85.34
C GLY A 433 -29.77 -26.37 85.66
N SER A 434 -30.32 -27.40 86.32
CA SER A 434 -31.71 -27.36 86.81
C SER A 434 -31.81 -26.87 88.24
N LYS A 435 -33.00 -26.38 88.60
CA LYS A 435 -33.44 -26.12 89.98
C LYS A 435 -34.96 -26.21 90.11
N GLY A 436 -35.45 -26.33 91.32
CA GLY A 436 -36.86 -26.11 91.65
C GLY A 436 -37.19 -24.65 91.97
N THR A 437 -38.31 -24.45 92.66
CA THR A 437 -38.70 -23.17 93.26
C THR A 437 -38.94 -23.34 94.76
N ALA A 438 -39.21 -22.25 95.47
CA ALA A 438 -39.59 -22.28 96.89
C ALA A 438 -40.83 -23.15 97.22
N THR A 439 -41.62 -23.55 96.22
CA THR A 439 -42.81 -24.39 96.38
C THR A 439 -42.87 -25.60 95.43
N ARG A 440 -41.86 -25.80 94.57
CA ARG A 440 -41.82 -26.88 93.58
C ARG A 440 -40.49 -27.61 93.62
N ILE A 441 -40.54 -28.89 93.95
CA ILE A 441 -39.39 -29.79 94.06
C ILE A 441 -38.88 -30.13 92.65
N SER A 442 -37.57 -29.96 92.42
CA SER A 442 -36.88 -30.53 91.26
C SER A 442 -36.23 -31.87 91.57
N TYR A 443 -36.50 -32.84 90.69
CA TYR A 443 -35.72 -34.06 90.54
C TYR A 443 -35.45 -34.16 89.05
N ALA A 444 -34.25 -33.79 88.61
CA ALA A 444 -33.83 -33.89 87.21
C ALA A 444 -32.44 -34.53 87.14
N MET A 445 -32.34 -35.62 86.38
CA MET A 445 -31.11 -36.35 86.10
C MET A 445 -30.91 -36.46 84.60
N LEU A 446 -29.69 -36.19 84.14
CA LEU A 446 -29.34 -36.36 82.73
C LEU A 446 -28.95 -37.81 82.43
N THR A 447 -29.16 -38.22 81.18
CA THR A 447 -28.74 -39.50 80.62
C THR A 447 -27.94 -39.33 79.33
N ASP A 448 -27.92 -38.13 78.73
CA ASP A 448 -27.14 -37.83 77.52
C ASP A 448 -26.84 -36.33 77.35
N ILE A 449 -25.73 -36.02 76.67
CA ILE A 449 -25.39 -34.71 76.12
C ILE A 449 -24.99 -34.85 74.64
N GLY A 450 -25.45 -33.92 73.79
CA GLY A 450 -25.12 -33.91 72.37
C GLY A 450 -25.03 -32.53 71.75
N LEU A 451 -24.52 -32.46 70.52
CA LEU A 451 -24.40 -31.23 69.74
C LEU A 451 -25.18 -31.37 68.43
N GLN A 452 -25.84 -30.30 68.01
CA GLN A 452 -26.48 -30.18 66.70
C GLN A 452 -25.99 -28.92 65.99
N TYR A 453 -25.74 -29.03 64.69
CA TYR A 453 -25.28 -27.93 63.85
C TYR A 453 -26.37 -27.48 62.88
N ASP A 454 -26.50 -26.18 62.68
CA ASP A 454 -27.29 -25.61 61.58
C ASP A 454 -26.47 -25.59 60.26
N PRO A 455 -27.08 -25.32 59.09
CA PRO A 455 -26.37 -25.22 57.81
C PRO A 455 -25.31 -24.10 57.74
N ALA A 456 -25.29 -23.17 58.70
CA ALA A 456 -24.28 -22.11 58.81
C ALA A 456 -23.13 -22.50 59.77
N GLY A 457 -23.18 -23.69 60.39
CA GLY A 457 -22.16 -24.20 61.30
C GLY A 457 -22.28 -23.69 62.74
N ASN A 458 -23.41 -23.09 63.13
CA ASN A 458 -23.66 -22.70 64.52
C ASN A 458 -24.04 -23.93 65.35
N VAL A 459 -23.50 -24.01 66.57
CA VAL A 459 -23.73 -25.13 67.49
C VAL A 459 -24.91 -24.85 68.44
N THR A 460 -25.78 -25.83 68.57
CA THR A 460 -26.82 -25.96 69.61
C THR A 460 -26.44 -27.15 70.50
N VAL A 461 -26.42 -26.93 71.82
CA VAL A 461 -26.13 -27.98 72.81
C VAL A 461 -27.46 -28.60 73.23
N ILE A 462 -27.51 -29.92 73.31
CA ILE A 462 -28.69 -30.69 73.73
C ILE A 462 -28.29 -31.45 74.99
N VAL A 463 -29.07 -31.34 76.05
CA VAL A 463 -29.00 -32.27 77.20
C VAL A 463 -30.33 -33.00 77.33
N ALA A 464 -30.28 -34.30 77.59
CA ALA A 464 -31.46 -35.15 77.69
C ALA A 464 -31.40 -36.00 78.96
N GLY A 465 -32.56 -36.36 79.50
CA GLY A 465 -32.64 -37.03 80.78
C GLY A 465 -34.05 -37.37 81.21
N LYS A 466 -34.19 -37.62 82.51
CA LYS A 466 -35.48 -37.83 83.19
C LYS A 466 -35.69 -36.81 84.28
N PHE A 467 -36.93 -36.33 84.41
CA PHE A 467 -37.34 -35.46 85.50
C PHE A 467 -38.65 -35.92 86.14
N GLN A 468 -38.86 -35.50 87.38
CA GLN A 468 -40.10 -35.65 88.11
C GLN A 468 -40.57 -34.28 88.60
N ARG A 469 -41.90 -34.11 88.72
CA ARG A 469 -42.59 -32.91 89.21
C ARG A 469 -42.31 -31.63 88.41
N TYR A 470 -41.14 -31.01 88.54
CA TYR A 470 -40.82 -29.71 87.95
C TYR A 470 -39.31 -29.53 87.72
N ALA A 471 -38.90 -28.79 86.70
CA ALA A 471 -37.51 -28.34 86.53
C ALA A 471 -37.47 -26.97 85.83
N GLU A 472 -36.85 -25.97 86.46
CA GLU A 472 -36.44 -24.72 85.83
C GLU A 472 -34.99 -24.84 85.37
N VAL A 473 -34.68 -24.39 84.15
CA VAL A 473 -33.36 -24.61 83.50
C VAL A 473 -32.66 -23.33 83.05
N GLY A 474 -33.17 -22.17 83.46
CA GLY A 474 -32.56 -20.85 83.27
C GLY A 474 -33.52 -19.83 82.66
N ILE A 475 -32.96 -18.75 82.12
CA ILE A 475 -33.67 -17.64 81.50
C ILE A 475 -33.21 -17.54 80.04
N GLY A 476 -34.15 -17.56 79.08
CA GLY A 476 -33.83 -17.45 77.66
C GLY A 476 -33.47 -16.01 77.24
N ARG A 477 -33.01 -15.83 76.00
CA ARG A 477 -32.59 -14.51 75.46
C ARG A 477 -33.64 -13.39 75.55
N THR A 478 -34.92 -13.74 75.63
CA THR A 478 -36.04 -12.80 75.77
C THR A 478 -36.31 -12.36 77.21
N GLY A 479 -35.53 -12.84 78.19
CA GLY A 479 -35.75 -12.60 79.61
C GLY A 479 -36.82 -13.50 80.26
N ALA A 480 -37.44 -14.41 79.49
CA ALA A 480 -38.41 -15.36 80.00
C ALA A 480 -37.74 -16.59 80.66
N THR A 481 -38.25 -17.02 81.82
CA THR A 481 -37.86 -18.27 82.47
C THR A 481 -38.22 -19.48 81.60
N VAL A 482 -37.27 -20.39 81.40
CA VAL A 482 -37.47 -21.66 80.68
C VAL A 482 -37.58 -22.79 81.71
N ALA A 483 -38.70 -23.49 81.73
CA ALA A 483 -39.01 -24.53 82.69
C ALA A 483 -40.00 -25.57 82.16
N SER A 484 -40.06 -26.72 82.81
CA SER A 484 -41.05 -27.77 82.54
C SER A 484 -42.47 -27.34 82.96
N PRO A 485 -43.52 -28.01 82.43
CA PRO A 485 -44.81 -28.07 83.10
C PRO A 485 -44.65 -28.65 84.52
N ALA A 486 -45.54 -28.26 85.44
CA ALA A 486 -45.54 -28.77 86.81
C ALA A 486 -46.50 -29.95 86.97
N PHE A 487 -46.00 -31.06 87.50
CA PHE A 487 -46.76 -32.30 87.72
C PHE A 487 -46.86 -32.63 89.23
N PRO A 488 -48.02 -33.13 89.70
CA PRO A 488 -48.24 -33.42 91.13
C PRO A 488 -47.57 -34.72 91.59
N ASN A 489 -47.30 -35.67 90.70
CA ASN A 489 -46.75 -36.98 91.03
C ASN A 489 -45.24 -37.09 90.74
N ALA A 490 -44.58 -38.01 91.45
CA ALA A 490 -43.15 -38.32 91.32
C ALA A 490 -42.86 -39.35 90.21
N ALA A 491 -43.64 -39.33 89.12
CA ALA A 491 -43.39 -40.22 87.98
C ALA A 491 -42.24 -39.67 87.11
N ASP A 492 -41.32 -40.55 86.73
CA ASP A 492 -40.27 -40.25 85.75
C ASP A 492 -40.87 -39.87 84.40
N ARG A 493 -40.33 -38.81 83.79
CA ARG A 493 -40.67 -38.33 82.45
C ARG A 493 -39.40 -38.00 81.69
N ASP A 494 -39.30 -38.47 80.46
CA ASP A 494 -38.20 -38.09 79.59
C ASP A 494 -38.30 -36.59 79.23
N PHE A 495 -37.15 -35.92 79.15
CA PHE A 495 -37.04 -34.55 78.70
C PHE A 495 -35.76 -34.31 77.91
N TYR A 496 -35.75 -33.22 77.14
CA TYR A 496 -34.52 -32.61 76.68
C TYR A 496 -34.61 -31.08 76.74
N VAL A 497 -33.44 -30.44 76.84
CA VAL A 497 -33.27 -28.99 76.81
C VAL A 497 -32.26 -28.65 75.74
N THR A 498 -32.55 -27.64 74.94
CA THR A 498 -31.61 -27.07 73.98
C THR A 498 -31.06 -25.74 74.49
N TYR A 499 -29.75 -25.55 74.37
CA TYR A 499 -29.04 -24.32 74.70
C TYR A 499 -28.32 -23.79 73.46
N ASP A 500 -28.22 -22.48 73.32
CA ASP A 500 -27.39 -21.88 72.28
C ASP A 500 -25.88 -21.91 72.64
N SER A 501 -25.03 -21.48 71.70
CA SER A 501 -23.58 -21.43 71.89
C SER A 501 -23.09 -20.56 73.07
N GLN A 502 -23.95 -19.68 73.61
CA GLN A 502 -23.70 -18.76 74.72
C GLN A 502 -24.37 -19.22 76.04
N GLY A 503 -25.02 -20.38 76.06
CA GLY A 503 -25.57 -20.99 77.28
C GLY A 503 -26.99 -20.53 77.65
N TYR A 504 -27.68 -19.79 76.77
CA TYR A 504 -29.09 -19.46 77.01
C TYR A 504 -29.97 -20.65 76.64
N PRO A 505 -30.87 -21.12 77.53
CA PRO A 505 -31.84 -22.15 77.19
C PRO A 505 -32.82 -21.61 76.14
N LEU A 506 -33.03 -22.40 75.09
CA LEU A 506 -33.94 -22.11 73.98
C LEU A 506 -35.32 -22.72 74.24
N ALA A 507 -35.37 -23.98 74.70
CA ALA A 507 -36.61 -24.68 75.04
C ALA A 507 -36.38 -25.79 76.07
N PHE A 508 -37.39 -26.04 76.92
CA PHE A 508 -37.53 -27.29 77.68
C PHE A 508 -38.64 -28.11 77.05
N THR A 509 -38.35 -29.34 76.62
CA THR A 509 -39.31 -30.22 75.96
C THR A 509 -39.49 -31.51 76.75
N THR A 510 -40.74 -31.83 77.09
CA THR A 510 -41.11 -33.15 77.65
C THR A 510 -41.28 -34.16 76.51
N GLY A 511 -40.52 -35.24 76.53
CA GLY A 511 -40.49 -36.25 75.47
C GLY A 511 -39.08 -36.72 75.13
N THR A 512 -38.97 -37.52 74.08
CA THR A 512 -37.69 -38.07 73.61
C THR A 512 -36.82 -37.00 72.94
N LYS A 513 -35.49 -37.14 73.14
CA LYS A 513 -34.47 -36.28 72.50
C LYS A 513 -34.48 -36.41 70.97
N PRO A 514 -34.07 -35.37 70.20
CA PRO A 514 -33.91 -35.45 68.75
C PRO A 514 -32.94 -36.56 68.32
N THR A 515 -33.16 -37.23 67.19
CA THR A 515 -32.24 -38.27 66.66
C THR A 515 -31.08 -37.72 65.83
N THR A 516 -31.12 -36.43 65.47
CA THR A 516 -30.18 -35.77 64.54
C THR A 516 -28.95 -35.13 65.22
N GLY A 517 -28.83 -35.25 66.54
CA GLY A 517 -27.69 -34.74 67.30
C GLY A 517 -26.50 -35.71 67.33
N ALA A 518 -25.29 -35.19 67.36
CA ALA A 518 -24.08 -35.93 67.71
C ALA A 518 -24.01 -36.03 69.24
N TYR A 519 -24.55 -37.11 69.79
CA TYR A 519 -24.57 -37.41 71.23
C TYR A 519 -23.28 -38.05 71.71
N GLN A 520 -23.06 -38.03 73.02
CA GLN A 520 -21.94 -38.67 73.71
C GLN A 520 -21.76 -40.13 73.27
N GLN A 521 -20.52 -40.62 73.20
CA GLN A 521 -20.22 -41.97 72.72
C GLN A 521 -19.16 -42.64 73.59
N MET A 522 -19.17 -43.97 73.62
CA MET A 522 -18.06 -44.78 74.15
C MET A 522 -16.92 -44.96 73.13
N THR A 523 -17.07 -44.39 71.92
CA THR A 523 -16.03 -44.36 70.88
C THR A 523 -16.06 -43.04 70.13
N ALA A 524 -14.91 -42.40 69.96
CA ALA A 524 -14.74 -41.16 69.21
C ALA A 524 -13.64 -41.30 68.16
N THR A 525 -13.63 -40.44 67.13
CA THR A 525 -12.61 -40.43 66.08
C THR A 525 -12.10 -39.02 65.82
N ASP A 526 -10.78 -38.86 65.67
CA ASP A 526 -10.19 -37.59 65.23
C ASP A 526 -10.15 -37.46 63.70
N ARG A 527 -9.69 -36.30 63.17
CA ARG A 527 -9.56 -36.10 61.71
C ARG A 527 -8.58 -37.05 61.01
N LEU A 528 -7.73 -37.73 61.75
CA LEU A 528 -6.75 -38.70 61.22
C LEU A 528 -7.30 -40.13 61.25
N ASN A 529 -8.58 -40.32 61.60
CA ASN A 529 -9.27 -41.59 61.75
C ASN A 529 -8.65 -42.53 62.82
N PHE A 530 -7.94 -42.00 63.82
CA PHE A 530 -7.68 -42.78 65.03
C PHE A 530 -8.98 -42.94 65.81
N ALA A 531 -9.30 -44.18 66.18
CA ALA A 531 -10.42 -44.53 67.03
C ALA A 531 -9.99 -44.52 68.49
N TYR A 532 -10.68 -43.72 69.29
CA TYR A 532 -10.52 -43.64 70.73
C TYR A 532 -11.69 -44.39 71.36
N LYS A 533 -11.43 -45.43 72.15
CA LYS A 533 -12.49 -46.19 72.83
C LYS A 533 -12.29 -46.13 74.33
N THR A 534 -13.38 -45.98 75.07
CA THR A 534 -13.41 -46.23 76.52
C THR A 534 -14.37 -47.38 76.83
N ASP A 535 -14.08 -48.14 77.88
CA ASP A 535 -14.88 -49.27 78.37
C ASP A 535 -14.40 -49.67 79.78
N ILE A 536 -15.14 -50.55 80.45
CA ILE A 536 -14.71 -51.20 81.71
C ILE A 536 -13.78 -52.39 81.43
N PHE A 537 -12.94 -52.76 82.40
CA PHE A 537 -12.17 -53.99 82.39
C PHE A 537 -11.92 -54.55 83.80
N ARG A 538 -11.90 -55.89 83.92
CA ARG A 538 -11.59 -56.60 85.17
C ARG A 538 -10.33 -57.43 85.01
N GLY A 539 -9.32 -57.21 85.86
CA GLY A 539 -8.03 -57.88 85.75
C GLY A 539 -7.18 -57.40 84.54
N PRO A 540 -6.05 -58.04 84.22
CA PRO A 540 -5.17 -57.57 83.15
C PRO A 540 -5.80 -57.72 81.76
N ILE A 541 -5.79 -56.66 80.96
CA ILE A 541 -6.27 -56.65 79.56
C ILE A 541 -5.10 -56.36 78.60
N THR A 542 -5.06 -57.06 77.46
CA THR A 542 -4.02 -56.85 76.43
C THR A 542 -4.64 -56.48 75.09
N PHE A 543 -4.21 -55.35 74.53
CA PHE A 543 -4.54 -54.89 73.18
C PHE A 543 -3.40 -55.28 72.23
N SER A 544 -3.69 -55.71 70.99
CA SER A 544 -2.67 -56.22 70.07
C SER A 544 -3.11 -56.10 68.60
N PRO A 545 -2.22 -55.79 67.64
CA PRO A 545 -0.78 -55.55 67.78
C PRO A 545 -0.43 -54.04 67.90
N PRO A 546 0.77 -53.65 68.39
CA PRO A 546 1.66 -54.44 69.26
C PRO A 546 0.96 -54.75 70.59
N GLY A 547 1.48 -55.74 71.33
CA GLY A 547 0.91 -56.16 72.62
C GLY A 547 1.09 -55.10 73.72
N ILE A 548 0.05 -54.32 73.99
CA ILE A 548 -0.02 -53.37 75.11
C ILE A 548 -0.90 -53.97 76.21
N THR A 549 -0.28 -54.37 77.33
CA THR A 549 -1.00 -54.93 78.49
C THR A 549 -1.18 -53.87 79.58
N LEU A 550 -2.43 -53.63 79.98
CA LEU A 550 -2.74 -52.88 81.19
C LEU A 550 -2.69 -53.84 82.40
N PRO A 551 -1.94 -53.50 83.47
CA PRO A 551 -1.91 -54.30 84.68
C PRO A 551 -3.22 -54.15 85.48
N ASN A 552 -3.56 -55.16 86.27
CA ASN A 552 -4.57 -55.02 87.33
C ASN A 552 -3.98 -54.15 88.45
N ASN A 553 -4.52 -52.94 88.63
CA ASN A 553 -4.08 -51.98 89.65
C ASN A 553 -5.00 -51.93 90.88
N SER A 554 -6.15 -52.62 90.84
CA SER A 554 -7.32 -52.40 91.69
C SER A 554 -7.62 -53.58 92.63
N GLY A 555 -7.15 -54.79 92.30
CA GLY A 555 -7.31 -55.98 93.12
C GLY A 555 -8.27 -57.03 92.52
N PRO A 556 -8.67 -58.07 93.27
CA PRO A 556 -9.54 -59.11 92.76
C PRO A 556 -11.02 -58.73 92.91
N GLY A 557 -11.63 -58.20 91.86
CA GLY A 557 -13.09 -58.11 91.73
C GLY A 557 -13.66 -56.76 91.27
N SER A 558 -12.87 -55.70 91.38
CA SER A 558 -13.16 -54.32 90.98
C SER A 558 -13.23 -54.13 89.46
N ASP A 559 -14.08 -53.21 89.00
CA ASP A 559 -14.10 -52.68 87.64
C ASP A 559 -13.17 -51.45 87.51
N ASP A 560 -12.06 -51.55 86.76
CA ASP A 560 -11.30 -50.39 86.28
C ASP A 560 -11.88 -49.91 84.92
N VAL A 561 -11.51 -48.71 84.45
CA VAL A 561 -11.87 -48.21 83.11
C VAL A 561 -10.65 -47.89 82.26
N TYR A 562 -10.71 -48.15 80.94
CA TYR A 562 -9.61 -47.81 80.03
C TYR A 562 -9.99 -46.71 79.04
N VAL A 563 -8.97 -46.07 78.49
CA VAL A 563 -9.03 -45.34 77.22
C VAL A 563 -7.95 -45.91 76.30
N THR A 564 -8.31 -46.25 75.06
CA THR A 564 -7.37 -46.69 74.03
C THR A 564 -7.31 -45.70 72.87
N LYS A 565 -6.21 -45.76 72.11
CA LYS A 565 -6.10 -45.21 70.76
C LYS A 565 -5.72 -46.34 69.80
N GLU A 566 -6.71 -46.85 69.08
CA GLU A 566 -6.53 -47.81 68.00
C GLU A 566 -6.54 -47.08 66.65
N GLY A 567 -5.63 -47.46 65.77
CA GLY A 567 -5.63 -47.07 64.39
C GLY A 567 -4.46 -47.70 63.68
N SER A 568 -4.59 -47.97 62.39
CA SER A 568 -3.37 -48.18 61.61
C SER A 568 -2.48 -46.95 61.78
N ALA A 569 -1.17 -47.13 62.02
CA ALA A 569 -0.22 -46.24 61.37
C ALA A 569 -0.65 -46.25 59.89
N PRO A 570 -1.14 -45.12 59.34
CA PRO A 570 -2.23 -45.20 58.38
C PRO A 570 -1.85 -45.95 57.11
N ALA A 571 -2.84 -46.12 56.22
CA ALA A 571 -2.53 -46.09 54.80
C ALA A 571 -2.05 -44.65 54.52
N SER A 572 -0.86 -44.31 55.02
CA SER A 572 -0.46 -42.92 55.14
C SER A 572 -0.39 -42.44 53.73
N ASN A 573 -1.22 -41.47 53.39
CA ASN A 573 -1.13 -40.81 52.12
C ASN A 573 -0.95 -39.33 52.38
N ASP A 574 -0.28 -38.70 51.44
CA ASP A 574 -0.12 -37.26 51.45
C ASP A 574 -0.19 -36.76 50.02
N VAL A 575 -0.77 -35.57 49.86
CA VAL A 575 -1.28 -35.03 48.61
C VAL A 575 -0.77 -33.60 48.48
N SER A 576 -0.36 -33.19 47.28
CA SER A 576 0.07 -31.81 47.04
C SER A 576 -1.04 -30.83 47.45
N ASP A 577 -0.73 -29.93 48.39
CA ASP A 577 -1.65 -28.96 49.01
C ASP A 577 -2.51 -28.25 47.95
N ASN A 578 -1.86 -27.71 46.93
CA ASN A 578 -2.48 -27.04 45.80
C ASN A 578 -2.29 -27.83 44.48
N VAL A 579 -2.97 -27.36 43.43
CA VAL A 579 -2.69 -27.82 42.07
C VAL A 579 -1.41 -27.18 41.54
N PHE A 580 -0.61 -27.94 40.79
CA PHE A 580 0.48 -27.41 39.98
C PHE A 580 0.14 -27.52 38.49
N SER A 581 0.86 -26.76 37.66
CA SER A 581 0.65 -26.75 36.21
C SER A 581 1.77 -27.45 35.47
N VAL A 582 1.42 -28.33 34.54
CA VAL A 582 2.31 -28.88 33.52
C VAL A 582 1.93 -28.27 32.18
N LYS A 583 2.88 -27.63 31.52
CA LYS A 583 2.68 -26.96 30.24
C LYS A 583 3.40 -27.69 29.11
N ALA A 584 2.72 -27.84 27.97
CA ALA A 584 3.33 -28.39 26.77
C ALA A 584 3.98 -27.25 25.98
N PRO A 585 5.28 -27.33 25.70
CA PRO A 585 5.85 -26.63 24.58
C PRO A 585 5.35 -27.32 23.30
N GLN A 586 4.69 -26.55 22.45
CA GLN A 586 4.26 -27.01 21.15
C GLN A 586 4.80 -26.02 20.12
N LEU A 587 5.82 -26.48 19.40
CA LEU A 587 6.23 -25.83 18.17
C LEU A 587 5.25 -26.24 17.06
N GLU A 588 5.08 -25.36 16.08
CA GLU A 588 4.35 -25.63 14.84
C GLU A 588 4.99 -24.80 13.72
N PHE A 589 5.13 -25.39 12.54
CA PHE A 589 5.48 -24.62 11.34
C PHE A 589 4.23 -24.05 10.68
N ARG A 590 4.24 -22.75 10.41
CA ARG A 590 3.17 -22.04 9.69
C ARG A 590 3.78 -21.35 8.45
N PRO A 591 3.57 -21.89 7.23
CA PRO A 591 2.90 -23.17 6.89
C PRO A 591 3.74 -24.40 7.28
N ASN A 592 3.10 -25.58 7.40
CA ASN A 592 3.75 -26.86 7.71
C ASN A 592 4.34 -27.59 6.48
N LYS A 593 4.16 -27.00 5.30
CA LYS A 593 4.78 -27.40 4.04
C LYS A 593 5.26 -26.14 3.33
N VAL A 594 6.50 -26.15 2.84
CA VAL A 594 7.03 -25.12 1.94
C VAL A 594 7.31 -25.77 0.59
N THR A 595 6.54 -25.35 -0.41
CA THR A 595 6.78 -25.67 -1.81
C THR A 595 7.60 -24.53 -2.41
N PHE A 596 8.83 -24.81 -2.79
CA PHE A 596 9.67 -23.84 -3.49
C PHE A 596 9.19 -23.67 -4.93
N SER A 597 9.38 -22.46 -5.49
CA SER A 597 9.27 -22.23 -6.92
C SER A 597 10.15 -23.22 -7.69
N THR A 598 9.65 -23.74 -8.80
CA THR A 598 10.45 -24.57 -9.71
C THR A 598 11.72 -23.82 -10.11
N ILE A 599 12.89 -24.47 -10.04
CA ILE A 599 14.16 -23.88 -10.49
C ILE A 599 15.02 -24.90 -11.24
N GLN A 600 16.02 -24.39 -11.96
CA GLN A 600 17.00 -25.19 -12.66
C GLN A 600 18.01 -25.84 -11.69
N GLN A 601 18.49 -27.03 -12.05
CA GLN A 601 19.65 -27.66 -11.41
C GLN A 601 20.85 -26.69 -11.32
N GLY A 602 21.41 -26.52 -10.12
CA GLY A 602 22.56 -25.65 -9.87
C GLY A 602 22.26 -24.18 -9.59
N GLN A 603 21.00 -23.73 -9.73
CA GLN A 603 20.54 -22.45 -9.20
C GLN A 603 20.09 -22.57 -7.73
N SER A 604 19.84 -21.45 -7.07
CA SER A 604 19.28 -21.41 -5.70
C SER A 604 18.13 -20.42 -5.56
N THR A 605 17.09 -20.80 -4.83
CA THR A 605 15.96 -19.92 -4.46
C THR A 605 15.73 -19.96 -2.95
N THR A 606 15.06 -18.93 -2.40
CA THR A 606 14.75 -18.80 -0.97
C THR A 606 13.26 -18.80 -0.70
N ALA A 607 12.88 -19.31 0.47
CA ALA A 607 11.51 -19.25 0.99
C ALA A 607 11.53 -19.03 2.50
N THR A 608 10.44 -18.48 3.06
CA THR A 608 10.31 -18.27 4.50
C THR A 608 9.18 -19.09 5.09
N ALA A 609 9.35 -19.49 6.35
CA ALA A 609 8.30 -20.08 7.17
C ALA A 609 8.37 -19.50 8.59
N LEU A 610 7.28 -19.56 9.34
CA LEU A 610 7.26 -19.20 10.74
C LEU A 610 7.37 -20.46 11.60
N LEU A 611 8.38 -20.51 12.46
CA LEU A 611 8.41 -21.45 13.59
C LEU A 611 7.66 -20.80 14.74
N ALA A 612 6.40 -21.19 14.93
CA ALA A 612 5.51 -20.69 15.98
C ALA A 612 5.61 -21.57 17.23
N ASN A 613 5.68 -20.96 18.40
CA ASN A 613 5.42 -21.64 19.66
C ASN A 613 3.95 -21.41 20.04
N ILE A 614 3.09 -22.34 19.64
CA ILE A 614 1.66 -22.37 19.98
C ILE A 614 1.42 -22.91 21.41
N GLY A 615 2.47 -23.46 22.04
CA GLY A 615 2.48 -23.80 23.45
C GLY A 615 2.48 -22.59 24.37
N ASN A 616 2.27 -22.86 25.66
CA ASN A 616 2.19 -21.86 26.73
C ASN A 616 3.47 -21.77 27.59
N PHE A 617 4.59 -22.30 27.06
CA PHE A 617 5.92 -22.39 27.68
C PHE A 617 7.01 -22.09 26.65
N ASP A 618 8.05 -21.34 27.03
CA ASP A 618 9.12 -20.90 26.12
C ASP A 618 10.02 -22.08 25.65
N VAL A 619 10.38 -22.11 24.36
CA VAL A 619 11.15 -23.22 23.77
C VAL A 619 12.46 -22.72 23.20
N ALA A 620 13.58 -23.24 23.68
CA ALA A 620 14.87 -23.04 23.00
C ALA A 620 15.06 -24.10 21.91
N VAL A 621 15.53 -23.72 20.71
CA VAL A 621 15.82 -24.71 19.66
C VAL A 621 17.11 -25.47 20.01
N LYS A 622 17.04 -26.81 20.05
CA LYS A 622 18.15 -27.67 20.45
C LYS A 622 18.89 -28.27 19.26
N SER A 623 18.17 -28.68 18.22
CA SER A 623 18.75 -29.20 16.99
C SER A 623 17.89 -28.91 15.78
N VAL A 624 18.53 -28.78 14.63
CA VAL A 624 17.92 -28.68 13.31
C VAL A 624 18.60 -29.70 12.41
N THR A 625 17.84 -30.53 11.73
CA THR A 625 18.35 -31.55 10.80
C THR A 625 17.58 -31.48 9.48
N VAL A 626 18.31 -31.53 8.36
CA VAL A 626 17.72 -31.67 7.02
C VAL A 626 17.82 -33.14 6.61
N ALA A 627 16.68 -33.77 6.32
CA ALA A 627 16.58 -35.19 6.03
C ALA A 627 15.69 -35.46 4.79
N GLY A 628 15.55 -36.71 4.40
CA GLY A 628 14.78 -37.13 3.22
C GLY A 628 15.62 -37.37 1.96
N ALA A 629 14.97 -37.79 0.88
CA ALA A 629 15.60 -38.33 -0.33
C ALA A 629 16.56 -37.35 -1.04
N ASN A 630 16.31 -36.05 -0.91
CA ASN A 630 17.09 -35.00 -1.54
C ASN A 630 17.60 -33.95 -0.53
N SER A 631 17.86 -34.35 0.72
CA SER A 631 18.30 -33.43 1.79
C SER A 631 19.49 -32.53 1.41
N ALA A 632 20.42 -33.03 0.60
CA ALA A 632 21.58 -32.27 0.12
C ALA A 632 21.24 -31.14 -0.87
N ASP A 633 19.98 -31.01 -1.29
CA ASP A 633 19.44 -29.95 -2.15
C ASP A 633 18.77 -28.82 -1.33
N PHE A 634 18.68 -28.92 0.00
CA PHE A 634 17.99 -27.96 0.87
C PHE A 634 18.85 -27.53 2.08
N GLN A 635 18.71 -26.28 2.52
CA GLN A 635 19.50 -25.71 3.62
C GLN A 635 18.69 -24.66 4.42
N LEU A 636 19.02 -24.49 5.71
CA LEU A 636 18.59 -23.35 6.53
C LEU A 636 19.64 -22.22 6.42
N SER A 637 19.22 -21.00 6.10
CA SER A 637 20.11 -19.85 5.84
C SER A 637 20.92 -19.40 7.06
N GLY A 638 20.33 -19.46 8.26
CA GLY A 638 20.94 -19.02 9.52
C GLY A 638 20.93 -20.08 10.61
N ASN A 639 21.75 -19.90 11.66
CA ASN A 639 21.72 -20.77 12.83
C ASN A 639 20.67 -20.29 13.84
N ILE A 640 19.64 -21.13 14.08
CA ILE A 640 18.61 -20.90 15.10
C ILE A 640 18.85 -21.70 16.40
N ILE A 641 19.86 -22.58 16.46
CA ILE A 641 20.17 -23.37 17.65
C ILE A 641 20.53 -22.43 18.81
N GLY A 642 19.89 -22.64 19.95
CA GLY A 642 20.00 -21.79 21.14
C GLY A 642 19.07 -20.57 21.16
N GLN A 643 18.36 -20.26 20.07
CA GLN A 643 17.33 -19.21 20.10
C GLN A 643 16.10 -19.67 20.90
N ILE A 644 15.56 -18.79 21.73
CA ILE A 644 14.32 -18.99 22.49
C ILE A 644 13.15 -18.45 21.68
N VAL A 645 12.13 -19.28 21.46
CA VAL A 645 10.82 -18.91 20.91
C VAL A 645 9.83 -18.79 22.08
N PRO A 646 9.45 -17.56 22.51
CA PRO A 646 8.56 -17.39 23.65
C PRO A 646 7.15 -17.93 23.41
N ALA A 647 6.43 -18.26 24.47
CA ALA A 647 5.04 -18.72 24.42
C ALA A 647 4.13 -17.76 23.61
N GLY A 648 3.38 -18.30 22.65
CA GLY A 648 2.50 -17.51 21.77
C GLY A 648 3.23 -16.55 20.81
N LYS A 649 4.53 -16.76 20.57
CA LYS A 649 5.34 -16.00 19.61
C LYS A 649 5.88 -16.92 18.51
N SER A 650 6.32 -16.30 17.41
CA SER A 650 6.96 -16.99 16.29
C SER A 650 8.28 -16.34 15.97
N ILE A 651 9.24 -17.13 15.49
CA ILE A 651 10.43 -16.65 14.81
C ILE A 651 10.33 -16.93 13.30
N ASN A 652 10.89 -16.05 12.48
CA ASN A 652 10.97 -16.25 11.04
C ASN A 652 12.19 -17.11 10.71
N ILE A 653 12.01 -18.14 9.90
CA ILE A 653 13.10 -18.97 9.37
C ILE A 653 13.21 -18.79 7.86
N GLU A 654 14.45 -18.66 7.37
CA GLU A 654 14.77 -18.51 5.96
C GLU A 654 15.44 -19.79 5.43
N LEU A 655 14.88 -20.31 4.35
CA LEU A 655 15.19 -21.60 3.76
C LEU A 655 15.76 -21.40 2.36
N ILE A 656 16.70 -22.25 1.98
CA ILE A 656 17.37 -22.24 0.68
C ILE A 656 17.11 -23.59 -0.01
N PHE A 657 16.69 -23.58 -1.27
CA PHE A 657 16.62 -24.74 -2.14
C PHE A 657 17.61 -24.57 -3.30
N ALA A 658 18.52 -25.52 -3.47
CA ALA A 658 19.61 -25.51 -4.44
C ALA A 658 19.84 -26.92 -5.03
N PRO A 659 19.01 -27.36 -5.99
CA PRO A 659 18.96 -28.75 -6.43
C PRO A 659 20.18 -29.20 -7.26
N LYS A 660 20.76 -30.33 -6.88
CA LYS A 660 21.91 -30.97 -7.56
C LYS A 660 21.50 -31.96 -8.65
N GLY A 661 20.21 -32.15 -8.89
CA GLY A 661 19.70 -32.94 -10.01
C GLY A 661 18.25 -32.62 -10.35
N ILE A 662 17.73 -33.28 -11.38
CA ILE A 662 16.40 -33.02 -11.96
C ILE A 662 15.30 -33.88 -11.32
N GLY A 663 14.04 -33.57 -11.61
CA GLY A 663 12.83 -34.23 -11.10
C GLY A 663 12.26 -33.57 -9.85
N SER A 664 11.20 -34.16 -9.29
CA SER A 664 10.68 -33.74 -7.98
C SER A 664 11.74 -33.97 -6.90
N ARG A 665 12.03 -32.94 -6.11
CA ARG A 665 12.96 -32.99 -4.99
C ARG A 665 12.22 -32.82 -3.69
N THR A 666 12.39 -33.76 -2.78
CA THR A 666 11.73 -33.75 -1.47
C THR A 666 12.74 -33.91 -0.34
N ALA A 667 12.51 -33.13 0.70
CA ALA A 667 13.22 -33.19 1.97
C ALA A 667 12.25 -32.86 3.10
N LEU A 668 12.72 -33.04 4.33
CA LEU A 668 12.07 -32.50 5.51
C LEU A 668 13.12 -31.79 6.35
N ILE A 669 12.75 -30.65 6.93
CA ILE A 669 13.51 -30.05 8.02
C ILE A 669 12.84 -30.45 9.31
N GLU A 670 13.59 -31.14 10.16
CA GLU A 670 13.16 -31.48 11.51
C GLU A 670 13.82 -30.52 12.51
N VAL A 671 13.00 -29.84 13.31
CA VAL A 671 13.46 -28.97 14.39
C VAL A 671 13.01 -29.58 15.72
N ALA A 672 13.98 -29.90 16.58
CA ALA A 672 13.70 -30.31 17.95
C ALA A 672 14.02 -29.16 18.91
N GLY A 673 13.05 -28.83 19.77
CA GLY A 673 13.25 -27.92 20.89
C GLY A 673 14.02 -28.57 22.05
N THR A 674 14.24 -27.81 23.11
CA THR A 674 14.66 -28.33 24.42
C THR A 674 13.62 -29.26 25.03
N CYS A 675 12.35 -29.12 24.62
CA CYS A 675 11.24 -29.99 24.98
C CYS A 675 10.18 -29.99 23.85
N GLY A 676 9.39 -31.07 23.77
CA GLY A 676 8.38 -31.33 22.73
C GLY A 676 8.86 -32.33 21.69
N SER A 677 7.92 -32.91 20.94
CA SER A 677 8.24 -33.73 19.76
C SER A 677 8.95 -32.87 18.70
N PRO A 678 9.89 -33.44 17.92
CA PRO A 678 10.45 -32.74 16.77
C PRO A 678 9.34 -32.35 15.79
N VAL A 679 9.36 -31.11 15.32
CA VAL A 679 8.42 -30.61 14.32
C VAL A 679 9.06 -30.70 12.94
N GLN A 680 8.28 -31.21 11.99
CA GLN A 680 8.74 -31.40 10.62
C GLN A 680 8.11 -30.35 9.71
N LEU A 681 8.95 -29.71 8.91
CA LEU A 681 8.55 -28.89 7.77
C LEU A 681 8.80 -29.71 6.51
N SER A 682 7.73 -30.08 5.82
CA SER A 682 7.83 -30.75 4.52
C SER A 682 8.34 -29.78 3.48
N LEU A 683 9.43 -30.12 2.80
CA LEU A 683 9.99 -29.36 1.69
C LEU A 683 9.80 -30.12 0.39
N ASP A 684 9.20 -29.47 -0.59
CA ASP A 684 9.23 -29.92 -1.97
C ASP A 684 9.65 -28.79 -2.92
N GLY A 685 10.43 -29.14 -3.93
CA GLY A 685 10.80 -28.25 -5.00
C GLY A 685 10.89 -29.06 -6.27
N LEU A 686 10.32 -28.57 -7.37
CA LEU A 686 10.55 -29.18 -8.65
C LEU A 686 11.89 -28.67 -9.19
N ALA A 687 12.83 -29.58 -9.40
CA ALA A 687 14.08 -29.26 -10.07
C ALA A 687 13.97 -29.68 -11.53
N THR A 688 14.19 -28.77 -12.45
CA THR A 688 14.22 -29.12 -13.88
C THR A 688 15.65 -29.25 -14.38
N ALA A 689 15.79 -29.92 -15.52
CA ALA A 689 17.02 -29.79 -16.29
C ALA A 689 17.26 -28.30 -16.58
N PRO A 690 18.52 -27.83 -16.59
CA PRO A 690 18.83 -26.48 -17.04
C PRO A 690 18.16 -26.25 -18.40
N CYS A 691 17.32 -25.22 -18.50
CA CYS A 691 16.66 -24.87 -19.75
C CYS A 691 17.66 -24.09 -20.59
N ASP A 692 18.60 -24.85 -21.16
CA ASP A 692 19.66 -24.36 -22.05
C ASP A 692 19.05 -24.14 -23.43
N VAL A 693 18.36 -23.00 -23.57
CA VAL A 693 17.69 -22.58 -24.80
C VAL A 693 18.33 -21.30 -25.33
N GLU A 694 18.75 -21.35 -26.59
CA GLU A 694 19.20 -20.18 -27.35
C GLU A 694 17.98 -19.59 -28.07
N THR A 695 17.58 -18.37 -27.69
CA THR A 695 16.50 -17.63 -28.35
C THR A 695 17.01 -16.42 -29.11
N ILE A 696 16.45 -16.19 -30.30
CA ILE A 696 16.65 -14.95 -31.05
C ILE A 696 15.77 -13.88 -30.40
N SER A 697 16.31 -13.15 -29.43
CA SER A 697 15.57 -12.15 -28.63
C SER A 697 14.96 -11.02 -29.48
N VAL A 698 15.65 -10.65 -30.56
CA VAL A 698 15.15 -9.72 -31.59
C VAL A 698 15.52 -10.27 -32.97
N GLU A 699 14.51 -10.64 -33.75
CA GLU A 699 14.68 -10.92 -35.18
C GLU A 699 14.24 -9.69 -35.99
N SER A 700 14.99 -9.34 -37.04
CA SER A 700 14.60 -8.28 -37.97
C SER A 700 14.26 -8.85 -39.34
N LEU A 701 13.01 -8.67 -39.77
CA LEU A 701 12.55 -9.03 -41.12
C LEU A 701 13.11 -8.08 -42.21
N GLY A 702 13.90 -7.08 -41.79
CA GLY A 702 14.44 -6.04 -42.63
C GLY A 702 13.40 -4.95 -42.93
N LYS A 703 13.57 -4.34 -44.11
CA LYS A 703 12.76 -3.24 -44.62
C LYS A 703 11.73 -3.77 -45.60
N VAL A 704 10.48 -3.33 -45.50
CA VAL A 704 9.40 -3.72 -46.43
C VAL A 704 8.60 -2.49 -46.85
N PRO A 705 8.30 -2.31 -48.15
CA PRO A 705 7.44 -1.23 -48.62
C PRO A 705 6.02 -1.31 -48.07
N LEU A 706 5.45 -0.15 -47.74
CA LEU A 706 4.04 0.00 -47.37
C LEU A 706 3.09 -0.58 -48.44
N GLY A 707 2.07 -1.35 -48.02
CA GLY A 707 1.03 -1.88 -48.91
C GLY A 707 1.33 -3.19 -49.65
N GLN A 708 2.46 -3.86 -49.40
CA GLN A 708 2.78 -5.16 -50.00
C GLN A 708 2.62 -6.33 -49.02
N LEU A 709 1.92 -7.40 -49.46
CA LEU A 709 1.83 -8.68 -48.76
C LEU A 709 3.14 -9.48 -48.97
N ARG A 710 3.79 -9.90 -47.89
CA ARG A 710 5.00 -10.74 -47.96
C ARG A 710 4.93 -11.88 -46.93
N GLN A 711 5.12 -13.11 -47.37
CA GLN A 711 5.28 -14.26 -46.46
C GLN A 711 6.77 -14.51 -46.21
N GLN A 712 7.14 -14.77 -44.96
CA GLN A 712 8.54 -15.01 -44.58
C GLN A 712 8.61 -16.09 -43.51
N LYS A 713 9.63 -16.96 -43.63
CA LYS A 713 9.94 -17.99 -42.65
C LYS A 713 11.21 -17.61 -41.91
N ILE A 714 11.14 -17.54 -40.59
CA ILE A 714 12.27 -17.29 -39.70
C ILE A 714 12.75 -18.65 -39.20
N THR A 715 14.01 -18.99 -39.47
CA THR A 715 14.57 -20.31 -39.14
C THR A 715 15.15 -20.35 -37.73
N CYS A 716 14.88 -21.41 -36.98
CA CYS A 716 15.55 -21.72 -35.70
C CYS A 716 15.45 -20.61 -34.62
N MET A 717 14.29 -19.97 -34.48
CA MET A 717 14.05 -18.84 -33.56
C MET A 717 14.21 -19.17 -32.07
N ILE A 718 13.97 -20.43 -31.71
CA ILE A 718 14.33 -20.99 -30.41
C ILE A 718 14.96 -22.37 -30.61
N LYS A 719 16.14 -22.58 -30.03
CA LYS A 719 16.93 -23.81 -30.12
C LYS A 719 17.18 -24.39 -28.74
N ASN A 720 16.98 -25.69 -28.59
CA ASN A 720 17.27 -26.45 -27.38
C ASN A 720 18.70 -27.01 -27.42
N SER A 721 19.62 -26.35 -26.74
CA SER A 721 21.00 -26.83 -26.53
C SER A 721 21.09 -27.84 -25.36
N GLY A 722 20.03 -27.97 -24.57
CA GLY A 722 19.91 -28.90 -23.46
C GLY A 722 19.78 -30.39 -23.83
N LYS A 723 20.05 -31.25 -22.84
CA LYS A 723 20.07 -32.72 -22.97
C LYS A 723 18.71 -33.42 -22.87
N VAL A 724 17.62 -32.66 -22.74
CA VAL A 724 16.25 -33.16 -22.56
C VAL A 724 15.33 -32.42 -23.54
N ALA A 725 14.27 -33.08 -24.02
CA ALA A 725 13.31 -32.46 -24.94
C ALA A 725 12.49 -31.37 -24.23
N ILE A 726 12.17 -30.28 -24.93
CA ILE A 726 11.46 -29.12 -24.37
C ILE A 726 10.20 -28.86 -25.17
N SER A 727 9.04 -28.88 -24.52
CA SER A 727 7.74 -28.56 -25.14
C SER A 727 7.26 -27.17 -24.74
N GLY A 728 6.58 -26.49 -25.66
CA GLY A 728 6.02 -25.15 -25.47
C GLY A 728 4.74 -24.95 -26.27
N ASN A 729 4.21 -23.74 -26.22
CA ASN A 729 3.05 -23.32 -27.01
C ASN A 729 3.29 -21.90 -27.55
N LEU A 730 3.63 -21.82 -28.83
CA LEU A 730 3.95 -20.57 -29.51
C LEU A 730 2.68 -19.70 -29.61
N ARG A 731 2.70 -18.54 -28.96
CA ARG A 731 1.60 -17.57 -28.97
C ARG A 731 2.10 -16.16 -29.30
N VAL A 732 1.26 -15.40 -29.98
CA VAL A 732 1.45 -13.94 -30.13
C VAL A 732 1.00 -13.28 -28.82
N THR A 733 1.87 -12.46 -28.23
CA THR A 733 1.63 -11.80 -26.93
C THR A 733 1.38 -10.29 -27.10
N ILE A 734 2.11 -9.64 -28.00
CA ILE A 734 1.77 -8.29 -28.49
C ILE A 734 1.51 -8.43 -29.99
N PRO A 735 0.24 -8.46 -30.43
CA PRO A 735 -0.08 -8.59 -31.84
C PRO A 735 0.24 -7.30 -32.61
N SER A 736 0.68 -7.47 -33.85
CA SER A 736 0.77 -6.39 -34.83
C SER A 736 -0.27 -6.65 -35.92
N ALA A 737 -1.00 -5.60 -36.35
CA ALA A 737 -1.83 -5.68 -37.55
C ALA A 737 -0.99 -5.92 -38.81
N ASP A 738 0.30 -5.53 -38.77
CA ASP A 738 1.22 -5.60 -39.89
C ASP A 738 2.07 -6.89 -39.92
N ILE A 739 2.06 -7.71 -38.85
CA ILE A 739 2.83 -8.96 -38.77
C ILE A 739 1.98 -10.05 -38.08
N VAL A 740 1.47 -10.99 -38.87
CA VAL A 740 0.63 -12.12 -38.44
C VAL A 740 1.47 -13.40 -38.40
N VAL A 741 1.49 -14.09 -37.25
CA VAL A 741 2.21 -15.37 -37.09
C VAL A 741 1.27 -16.53 -37.39
N ARG A 742 1.66 -17.44 -38.28
CA ARG A 742 0.79 -18.52 -38.77
C ARG A 742 0.86 -19.80 -37.95
N ASN A 743 2.06 -20.21 -37.52
CA ASN A 743 2.28 -21.52 -36.90
C ASN A 743 2.20 -21.49 -35.37
N THR A 744 1.28 -20.70 -34.81
CA THR A 744 1.00 -20.68 -33.37
C THR A 744 0.37 -21.99 -32.90
N GLY A 745 0.74 -22.46 -31.70
CA GLY A 745 0.27 -23.73 -31.16
C GLY A 745 1.37 -24.53 -30.42
N PRO A 746 1.04 -25.74 -29.95
CA PRO A 746 1.98 -26.59 -29.22
C PRO A 746 3.12 -27.10 -30.12
N PHE A 747 4.34 -27.09 -29.60
CA PHE A 747 5.54 -27.63 -30.27
C PHE A 747 6.40 -28.44 -29.28
N THR A 748 7.37 -29.19 -29.80
CA THR A 748 8.38 -29.90 -28.99
C THR A 748 9.73 -29.90 -29.69
N LEU A 749 10.76 -29.44 -28.98
CA LEU A 749 12.15 -29.38 -29.41
C LEU A 749 12.90 -30.63 -28.96
N ALA A 750 13.56 -31.31 -29.90
CA ALA A 750 14.46 -32.43 -29.59
C ALA A 750 15.68 -31.97 -28.76
N PRO A 751 16.29 -32.87 -27.96
CA PRO A 751 17.55 -32.57 -27.26
C PRO A 751 18.72 -32.28 -28.20
N ASN A 752 19.76 -31.61 -27.69
CA ASN A 752 21.05 -31.42 -28.35
C ASN A 752 20.98 -30.77 -29.75
N GLY A 753 20.19 -29.71 -29.90
CA GLY A 753 20.16 -28.84 -31.08
C GLY A 753 18.83 -28.77 -31.84
N GLY A 754 17.75 -29.37 -31.35
CA GLY A 754 16.42 -29.22 -31.96
C GLY A 754 15.90 -27.78 -31.85
N CYS A 755 15.36 -27.22 -32.92
CA CYS A 755 14.83 -25.85 -32.92
C CYS A 755 13.50 -25.67 -33.67
N LEU A 756 12.83 -24.55 -33.41
CA LEU A 756 11.53 -24.18 -33.98
C LEU A 756 11.68 -23.04 -34.99
N ASP A 757 11.13 -23.24 -36.18
CA ASP A 757 10.95 -22.20 -37.18
C ASP A 757 9.62 -21.45 -36.95
N VAL A 758 9.53 -20.18 -37.34
CA VAL A 758 8.32 -19.35 -37.21
C VAL A 758 7.93 -18.74 -38.57
N ASP A 759 6.69 -18.98 -38.98
CA ASP A 759 6.15 -18.50 -40.25
C ASP A 759 5.31 -17.23 -40.02
N VAL A 760 5.63 -16.15 -40.75
CA VAL A 760 4.93 -14.87 -40.65
C VAL A 760 4.39 -14.38 -42.00
N ASP A 761 3.20 -13.78 -41.97
CA ASP A 761 2.62 -13.00 -43.05
C ASP A 761 2.69 -11.52 -42.68
N ILE A 762 3.27 -10.71 -43.57
CA ILE A 762 3.43 -9.26 -43.42
C ILE A 762 2.32 -8.55 -44.18
N LEU A 763 1.55 -7.72 -43.47
CA LEU A 763 0.40 -6.94 -43.97
C LEU A 763 0.65 -5.45 -43.70
N ALA A 764 1.67 -4.87 -44.31
CA ALA A 764 2.10 -3.50 -44.01
C ALA A 764 1.03 -2.44 -44.35
N THR A 765 0.24 -2.02 -43.34
CA THR A 765 -0.86 -1.05 -43.45
C THR A 765 -0.47 0.38 -43.06
N SER A 766 0.60 0.55 -42.28
CA SER A 766 1.06 1.87 -41.85
C SER A 766 2.58 1.94 -41.69
N ALA A 767 3.15 3.15 -41.78
CA ALA A 767 4.59 3.38 -41.77
C ALA A 767 5.27 3.16 -40.40
N GLY A 768 6.60 3.04 -40.43
CA GLY A 768 7.48 3.03 -39.26
C GLY A 768 7.87 1.62 -38.78
N VAL A 769 8.63 1.57 -37.69
CA VAL A 769 9.05 0.29 -37.09
C VAL A 769 7.84 -0.38 -36.44
N LYS A 770 7.42 -1.49 -37.01
CA LYS A 770 6.43 -2.41 -36.45
C LYS A 770 7.15 -3.51 -35.70
N PHE A 771 6.49 -4.03 -34.67
CA PHE A 771 6.95 -5.20 -33.98
C PHE A 771 5.76 -6.04 -33.54
N THR A 772 5.90 -7.36 -33.65
CA THR A 772 5.05 -8.33 -32.97
C THR A 772 5.91 -9.09 -31.98
N THR A 773 5.36 -9.34 -30.81
CA THR A 773 6.09 -10.02 -29.73
C THR A 773 5.48 -11.40 -29.54
N ILE A 774 6.26 -12.43 -29.84
CA ILE A 774 5.86 -13.81 -29.59
C ILE A 774 6.43 -14.29 -28.25
N ASN A 775 5.69 -15.18 -27.58
CA ASN A 775 6.15 -15.91 -26.42
C ASN A 775 6.06 -17.39 -26.78
N PHE A 776 7.14 -18.13 -26.57
CA PHE A 776 7.20 -19.56 -26.93
C PHE A 776 6.39 -20.45 -25.98
N GLY A 777 5.76 -19.89 -24.95
CA GLY A 777 4.92 -20.63 -24.01
C GLY A 777 5.67 -21.74 -23.29
N LEU A 778 6.99 -21.63 -23.18
CA LEU A 778 7.79 -22.45 -22.28
C LEU A 778 7.40 -22.11 -20.84
N PRO A 779 7.53 -23.05 -19.89
CA PRO A 779 7.23 -22.78 -18.49
C PRO A 779 8.12 -21.62 -17.97
N PRO A 780 7.54 -20.44 -17.64
CA PRO A 780 8.33 -19.24 -17.36
C PRO A 780 9.13 -19.35 -16.06
N GLU A 781 8.71 -20.23 -15.15
CA GLU A 781 9.42 -20.55 -13.91
C GLU A 781 10.73 -21.31 -14.17
N ILE A 782 10.85 -22.01 -15.31
CA ILE A 782 11.95 -22.93 -15.64
C ILE A 782 12.91 -22.31 -16.65
N CYS A 783 12.37 -21.68 -17.69
CA CYS A 783 13.13 -21.14 -18.81
C CYS A 783 13.26 -19.61 -18.77
N GLY A 784 12.61 -18.93 -17.82
CA GLY A 784 12.32 -17.51 -17.93
C GLY A 784 11.26 -17.22 -19.00
N GLU A 785 10.82 -15.97 -19.10
CA GLU A 785 9.97 -15.55 -20.22
C GLU A 785 10.78 -15.55 -21.53
N GLN A 786 10.69 -16.65 -22.27
CA GLN A 786 11.29 -16.78 -23.59
C GLN A 786 10.41 -16.06 -24.62
N VAL A 787 10.83 -14.83 -24.93
CA VAL A 787 10.10 -13.85 -25.73
C VAL A 787 11.01 -13.36 -26.85
N SER A 788 10.51 -13.43 -28.08
CA SER A 788 11.18 -12.87 -29.27
C SER A 788 10.37 -11.71 -29.81
N THR A 789 11.05 -10.57 -30.02
CA THR A 789 10.47 -9.44 -30.74
C THR A 789 10.81 -9.57 -32.22
N ILE A 790 9.81 -9.85 -33.06
CA ILE A 790 9.97 -9.80 -34.52
C ILE A 790 9.76 -8.35 -34.94
N LYS A 791 10.81 -7.70 -35.43
CA LYS A 791 10.80 -6.31 -35.90
C LYS A 791 10.72 -6.24 -37.41
N LEU A 792 9.96 -5.27 -37.90
CA LEU A 792 9.77 -4.95 -39.31
C LEU A 792 9.88 -3.43 -39.47
N GLU A 793 10.74 -2.94 -40.35
CA GLU A 793 10.76 -1.52 -40.70
C GLU A 793 9.87 -1.31 -41.93
N VAL A 794 8.63 -0.83 -41.72
CA VAL A 794 7.75 -0.48 -42.84
C VAL A 794 8.18 0.89 -43.37
N ILE A 795 8.78 0.89 -44.55
CA ILE A 795 9.25 2.10 -45.21
C ILE A 795 8.15 2.66 -46.11
N GLU A 796 7.84 3.94 -45.93
CA GLU A 796 7.04 4.68 -46.90
C GLU A 796 7.82 4.84 -48.21
N PRO A 797 7.22 4.52 -49.37
CA PRO A 797 7.89 4.72 -50.64
C PRO A 797 8.15 6.21 -50.88
N ARG A 798 9.43 6.60 -50.80
CA ARG A 798 9.98 7.89 -51.22
C ARG A 798 10.22 7.88 -52.73
N VAL A 799 9.19 8.21 -53.50
CA VAL A 799 9.32 8.48 -54.93
C VAL A 799 9.27 9.99 -55.12
N THR A 800 10.05 10.54 -56.07
CA THR A 800 9.93 11.93 -56.50
C THR A 800 9.51 12.00 -57.97
N VAL A 801 8.79 13.06 -58.31
CA VAL A 801 8.44 13.40 -59.69
C VAL A 801 8.99 14.79 -59.95
N ASP A 802 9.93 14.90 -60.88
CA ASP A 802 10.57 16.17 -61.19
C ASP A 802 9.65 17.06 -62.03
N SER A 803 9.85 18.37 -61.94
CA SER A 803 9.17 19.36 -62.81
C SER A 803 10.15 19.89 -63.85
N ILE A 804 9.67 20.20 -65.05
CA ILE A 804 10.49 20.65 -66.17
C ILE A 804 9.90 21.91 -66.80
N ASP A 805 10.74 22.94 -66.95
CA ASP A 805 10.42 24.10 -67.77
C ASP A 805 11.01 23.91 -69.17
N LEU A 806 10.15 23.81 -70.17
CA LEU A 806 10.51 23.72 -71.59
C LEU A 806 10.83 25.11 -72.18
N GLY A 807 10.79 26.13 -71.33
CA GLY A 807 11.26 27.47 -71.63
C GLY A 807 10.35 28.20 -72.61
N ARG A 808 10.93 29.17 -73.31
CA ARG A 808 10.18 30.11 -74.14
C ARG A 808 10.28 29.76 -75.62
N LEU A 809 9.18 29.24 -76.19
CA LEU A 809 9.07 28.84 -77.59
C LEU A 809 8.17 29.78 -78.38
N ARG A 810 8.49 29.96 -79.66
CA ARG A 810 7.66 30.74 -80.57
C ARG A 810 6.32 30.02 -80.79
N VAL A 811 5.22 30.76 -80.84
CA VAL A 811 3.87 30.20 -81.06
C VAL A 811 3.85 29.30 -82.30
N LEU A 812 3.33 28.08 -82.14
CA LEU A 812 3.34 26.93 -83.08
C LEU A 812 4.71 26.25 -83.34
N THR A 813 5.73 26.48 -82.50
CA THR A 813 7.01 25.74 -82.57
C THR A 813 7.05 24.63 -81.50
N PRO A 814 7.23 23.35 -81.88
CA PRO A 814 7.37 22.25 -80.93
C PRO A 814 8.75 22.24 -80.26
N GLY A 815 8.79 21.93 -78.97
CA GLY A 815 9.99 21.57 -78.21
C GLY A 815 9.72 20.33 -77.35
N THR A 816 10.77 19.62 -76.93
CA THR A 816 10.64 18.33 -76.24
C THR A 816 11.46 18.29 -74.95
N GLY A 817 11.03 17.44 -74.01
CA GLY A 817 11.76 17.12 -72.80
C GLY A 817 11.17 15.89 -72.11
N SER A 818 11.52 15.67 -70.85
CA SER A 818 10.99 14.54 -70.08
C SER A 818 10.85 14.85 -68.59
N ILE A 819 9.72 14.49 -67.99
CA ILE A 819 9.59 14.36 -66.53
C ILE A 819 10.29 13.06 -66.11
N SER A 820 10.99 13.10 -64.97
CA SER A 820 11.61 11.91 -64.38
C SER A 820 10.87 11.53 -63.09
N ILE A 821 10.49 10.26 -62.97
CA ILE A 821 9.96 9.65 -61.76
C ILE A 821 11.09 8.79 -61.17
N SER A 822 11.59 9.17 -60.00
CA SER A 822 12.78 8.57 -59.39
C SER A 822 12.42 7.84 -58.10
N ASN A 823 12.73 6.56 -58.00
CA ASN A 823 12.59 5.80 -56.77
C ASN A 823 13.78 6.06 -55.84
N LEU A 824 13.60 6.87 -54.78
CA LEU A 824 14.66 7.22 -53.82
C LEU A 824 14.78 6.22 -52.65
N ASN A 825 14.10 5.07 -52.71
CA ASN A 825 14.21 4.00 -51.71
C ASN A 825 15.33 3.03 -52.06
N SER A 826 15.80 2.30 -51.04
CA SER A 826 16.65 1.10 -51.22
C SER A 826 15.88 -0.11 -51.74
N GLU A 827 14.55 -0.03 -51.77
CA GLU A 827 13.63 -1.12 -52.15
C GLU A 827 12.79 -0.73 -53.39
N GLU A 828 12.13 -1.71 -53.98
CA GLU A 828 11.21 -1.52 -55.11
C GLU A 828 9.97 -0.68 -54.72
N ALA A 829 9.57 0.28 -55.57
CA ALA A 829 8.35 1.06 -55.43
C ALA A 829 7.36 0.73 -56.56
N GLU A 830 6.08 0.50 -56.23
CA GLU A 830 5.04 0.14 -57.21
C GLU A 830 4.19 1.38 -57.55
N ILE A 831 4.19 1.78 -58.83
CA ILE A 831 3.32 2.85 -59.34
C ILE A 831 1.95 2.26 -59.67
N SER A 832 0.90 2.73 -59.00
CA SER A 832 -0.48 2.30 -59.22
C SER A 832 -1.12 2.94 -60.45
N SER A 833 -0.85 4.23 -60.70
CA SER A 833 -1.28 4.91 -61.92
C SER A 833 -0.41 6.14 -62.24
N ILE A 834 -0.40 6.50 -63.53
CA ILE A 834 0.16 7.74 -64.04
C ILE A 834 -0.94 8.37 -64.90
N THR A 835 -1.34 9.60 -64.59
CA THR A 835 -2.40 10.32 -65.31
C THR A 835 -1.99 11.78 -65.54
N LEU A 836 -2.75 12.49 -66.38
CA LEU A 836 -2.58 13.91 -66.63
C LEU A 836 -3.71 14.68 -65.95
N SER A 837 -3.40 15.84 -65.36
CA SER A 837 -4.40 16.73 -64.75
C SER A 837 -5.39 17.28 -65.78
N ASP A 838 -4.90 17.51 -67.01
CA ASP A 838 -5.69 17.92 -68.18
C ASP A 838 -5.15 17.16 -69.41
N PRO A 839 -5.70 15.99 -69.76
CA PRO A 839 -5.31 15.25 -70.95
C PRO A 839 -5.78 15.91 -72.27
N SER A 840 -6.55 17.01 -72.19
CA SER A 840 -7.02 17.76 -73.37
C SER A 840 -6.18 19.00 -73.68
N ASN A 841 -5.16 19.30 -72.87
CA ASN A 841 -4.34 20.52 -73.01
C ASN A 841 -3.66 20.59 -74.39
N PRO A 842 -4.05 21.51 -75.29
CA PRO A 842 -3.57 21.52 -76.67
C PRO A 842 -2.11 22.00 -76.80
N ASN A 843 -1.48 22.41 -75.70
CA ASN A 843 -0.09 22.84 -75.69
C ASN A 843 0.89 21.71 -75.32
N PHE A 844 0.45 20.64 -74.64
CA PHE A 844 1.34 19.57 -74.17
C PHE A 844 0.85 18.18 -74.60
N ALA A 845 1.68 17.45 -75.33
CA ALA A 845 1.45 16.04 -75.65
C ALA A 845 2.41 15.15 -74.84
N PHE A 846 1.87 14.13 -74.16
CA PHE A 846 2.63 13.20 -73.33
C PHE A 846 2.51 11.77 -73.86
N THR A 847 3.54 10.94 -73.67
CA THR A 847 3.43 9.49 -73.83
C THR A 847 3.45 8.82 -72.47
N VAL A 848 2.28 8.43 -71.96
CA VAL A 848 2.11 7.88 -70.61
C VAL A 848 2.35 6.36 -70.63
N PRO A 849 3.33 5.82 -69.88
CA PRO A 849 3.55 4.39 -69.76
C PRO A 849 2.53 3.72 -68.83
N ALA A 850 2.35 2.41 -68.99
CA ALA A 850 1.51 1.61 -68.09
C ALA A 850 2.07 1.55 -66.65
N PRO A 851 1.22 1.32 -65.63
CA PRO A 851 1.65 1.09 -64.25
C PRO A 851 2.76 0.04 -64.15
N LYS A 852 3.83 0.35 -63.40
CA LYS A 852 5.05 -0.46 -63.33
C LYS A 852 5.66 -0.41 -61.93
N LYS A 853 6.36 -1.47 -61.56
CA LYS A 853 7.34 -1.51 -60.46
C LYS A 853 8.65 -0.82 -60.89
N LEU A 854 9.18 0.04 -60.04
CA LEU A 854 10.50 0.67 -60.17
C LEU A 854 11.46 0.06 -59.15
N ALA A 855 12.57 -0.52 -59.60
CA ALA A 855 13.62 -1.02 -58.73
C ALA A 855 14.26 0.13 -57.90
N ALA A 856 15.06 -0.23 -56.90
CA ALA A 856 15.79 0.73 -56.08
C ALA A 856 16.66 1.65 -56.95
N SER A 857 16.57 2.97 -56.76
CA SER A 857 17.25 3.98 -57.58
C SER A 857 16.89 3.96 -59.09
N GLU A 858 15.85 3.25 -59.53
CA GLU A 858 15.38 3.29 -60.92
C GLU A 858 14.70 4.64 -61.22
N VAL A 859 14.96 5.18 -62.43
CA VAL A 859 14.39 6.43 -62.94
C VAL A 859 13.58 6.17 -64.21
N LEU A 860 12.27 6.36 -64.13
CA LEU A 860 11.35 6.28 -65.27
C LEU A 860 11.19 7.67 -65.90
N ARG A 861 11.44 7.78 -67.20
CA ARG A 861 11.30 9.04 -67.96
C ARG A 861 10.01 9.05 -68.77
N ILE A 862 9.17 10.07 -68.56
CA ILE A 862 7.96 10.34 -69.33
C ILE A 862 8.28 11.44 -70.35
N PRO A 863 8.31 11.16 -71.67
CA PRO A 863 8.56 12.18 -72.67
C PRO A 863 7.33 13.10 -72.83
N VAL A 864 7.61 14.40 -73.02
CA VAL A 864 6.63 15.45 -73.26
C VAL A 864 7.06 16.33 -74.43
N THR A 865 6.10 16.70 -75.27
CA THR A 865 6.25 17.67 -76.37
C THR A 865 5.38 18.88 -76.06
N TYR A 866 5.98 20.07 -76.05
CA TYR A 866 5.31 21.36 -75.86
C TYR A 866 5.24 22.14 -77.16
N THR A 867 4.03 22.51 -77.59
CA THR A 867 3.76 23.34 -78.77
C THR A 867 2.79 24.46 -78.39
N PRO A 868 3.26 25.67 -78.03
CA PRO A 868 2.39 26.76 -77.59
C PRO A 868 1.41 27.19 -78.69
N GLN A 869 0.12 27.05 -78.43
CA GLN A 869 -0.96 27.53 -79.32
C GLN A 869 -1.21 29.03 -79.16
N SER A 870 -0.93 29.57 -77.97
CA SER A 870 -1.17 30.97 -77.60
C SER A 870 0.05 31.61 -76.92
N ARG A 871 -0.05 32.92 -76.67
CA ARG A 871 0.98 33.70 -75.96
C ARG A 871 0.87 33.48 -74.45
N GLY A 872 2.00 33.61 -73.74
CA GLY A 872 2.05 33.54 -72.28
C GLY A 872 2.44 32.17 -71.74
N ALA A 873 2.38 32.02 -70.42
CA ALA A 873 2.77 30.78 -69.74
C ALA A 873 1.68 29.71 -69.86
N HIS A 874 2.10 28.48 -70.12
CA HIS A 874 1.28 27.28 -70.10
C HIS A 874 1.84 26.29 -69.09
N SER A 875 0.97 25.49 -68.47
CA SER A 875 1.38 24.40 -67.59
C SER A 875 0.46 23.18 -67.72
N ALA A 876 1.01 22.00 -67.53
CA ALA A 876 0.29 20.74 -67.35
C ALA A 876 0.93 19.94 -66.21
N GLU A 877 0.15 19.12 -65.50
CA GLU A 877 0.65 18.35 -64.36
C GLU A 877 0.46 16.84 -64.63
N VAL A 878 1.55 16.10 -64.43
CA VAL A 878 1.59 14.63 -64.43
C VAL A 878 1.37 14.18 -63.01
N VAL A 879 0.27 13.46 -62.78
CA VAL A 879 -0.13 12.93 -61.48
C VAL A 879 0.29 11.47 -61.39
N VAL A 880 1.08 11.12 -60.38
CA VAL A 880 1.64 9.79 -60.16
C VAL A 880 1.14 9.26 -58.82
N VAL A 881 0.36 8.17 -58.87
CA VAL A 881 -0.14 7.49 -57.68
C VAL A 881 0.77 6.33 -57.35
N ILE A 882 1.37 6.35 -56.17
CA ILE A 882 2.22 5.26 -55.66
C ILE A 882 1.39 4.37 -54.74
N LYS A 883 1.58 3.06 -54.85
CA LYS A 883 0.90 2.08 -54.00
C LYS A 883 1.27 2.28 -52.53
N GLY A 884 0.29 2.33 -51.64
CA GLY A 884 0.45 2.71 -50.24
C GLY A 884 0.52 4.23 -49.99
N LYS A 885 0.43 5.08 -51.02
CA LYS A 885 0.29 6.54 -50.90
C LYS A 885 -0.85 7.10 -51.77
N GLU A 886 -1.94 6.33 -51.90
CA GLU A 886 -3.09 6.67 -52.73
C GLU A 886 -3.76 8.00 -52.35
N SER A 887 -3.66 8.41 -51.07
CA SER A 887 -4.17 9.69 -50.57
C SER A 887 -3.23 10.88 -50.78
N GLN A 888 -2.00 10.66 -51.25
CA GLN A 888 -0.97 11.67 -51.48
C GLN A 888 -0.31 11.48 -52.86
N PRO A 889 -1.04 11.73 -53.96
CA PRO A 889 -0.47 11.64 -55.30
C PRO A 889 0.66 12.66 -55.49
N LEU A 890 1.73 12.24 -56.16
CA LEU A 890 2.85 13.10 -56.51
C LEU A 890 2.56 13.83 -57.82
N THR A 891 2.90 15.11 -57.91
CA THR A 891 2.68 15.92 -59.12
C THR A 891 3.99 16.46 -59.68
N GLY A 892 4.26 16.12 -60.95
CA GLY A 892 5.33 16.73 -61.74
C GLY A 892 4.73 17.77 -62.68
N ARG A 893 5.21 19.02 -62.62
CA ARG A 893 4.69 20.10 -63.47
C ARG A 893 5.58 20.28 -64.70
N VAL A 894 4.96 20.29 -65.88
CA VAL A 894 5.58 20.81 -67.10
C VAL A 894 5.16 22.26 -67.24
N THR A 895 6.11 23.16 -67.47
CA THR A 895 5.84 24.55 -67.88
C THR A 895 6.47 24.88 -69.22
N GLY A 896 5.98 25.94 -69.84
CA GLY A 896 6.61 26.59 -70.97
C GLY A 896 5.92 27.92 -71.25
N SER A 897 6.50 28.76 -72.10
CA SER A 897 5.93 30.05 -72.49
C SER A 897 5.89 30.23 -74.00
N GLY A 898 4.71 30.55 -74.54
CA GLY A 898 4.51 30.92 -75.93
C GLY A 898 4.81 32.39 -76.18
N PHE A 899 5.60 32.71 -77.20
CA PHE A 899 5.84 34.09 -77.62
C PHE A 899 5.72 34.34 -79.13
N LEU A 900 5.47 35.59 -79.49
CA LEU A 900 5.38 36.03 -80.88
C LEU A 900 5.64 37.55 -80.90
N PRO A 901 6.70 38.06 -81.54
CA PRO A 901 6.89 39.50 -81.69
C PRO A 901 5.71 40.16 -82.41
N ALA A 902 5.53 41.46 -82.21
CA ALA A 902 4.45 42.22 -82.81
C ALA A 902 4.98 43.58 -83.29
N ILE A 903 4.59 43.97 -84.49
CA ILE A 903 5.03 45.19 -85.15
C ILE A 903 3.85 46.15 -85.32
N LYS A 904 4.12 47.44 -85.13
CA LYS A 904 3.29 48.53 -85.62
C LYS A 904 4.20 49.46 -86.39
N ALA A 905 3.93 49.63 -87.68
CA ALA A 905 4.64 50.57 -88.52
C ALA A 905 3.66 51.61 -89.08
N THR A 906 4.10 52.87 -89.17
CA THR A 906 3.35 53.97 -89.80
C THR A 906 4.26 54.70 -90.77
N GLY A 907 3.76 54.99 -91.97
CA GLY A 907 4.46 55.83 -92.94
C GLY A 907 4.17 57.32 -92.72
N TYR A 908 4.37 58.14 -93.75
CA TYR A 908 4.38 59.60 -93.62
C TYR A 908 3.69 60.31 -94.79
N ALA A 909 2.95 61.38 -94.50
CA ALA A 909 2.30 62.22 -95.51
C ALA A 909 2.89 63.64 -95.47
N PHE A 910 3.54 64.05 -96.56
CA PHE A 910 4.18 65.36 -96.68
C PHE A 910 3.18 66.48 -97.01
N ALA A 911 3.49 67.68 -96.53
CA ALA A 911 2.83 68.91 -96.96
C ALA A 911 3.03 69.15 -98.48
N PRO A 912 2.08 69.86 -99.13
CA PRO A 912 2.21 70.18 -100.55
C PRO A 912 3.45 71.02 -100.87
N TRP A 913 4.18 70.65 -101.92
CA TRP A 913 5.44 71.31 -102.30
C TRP A 913 5.58 71.51 -103.81
N THR A 914 6.48 72.39 -104.24
CA THR A 914 6.67 72.74 -105.66
C THR A 914 7.37 71.61 -106.43
N VAL A 915 6.80 71.22 -107.57
CA VAL A 915 7.33 70.14 -108.44
C VAL A 915 8.79 70.39 -108.83
N SER A 916 9.56 69.31 -108.91
CA SER A 916 11.01 69.29 -109.21
C SER A 916 11.90 70.02 -108.20
N THR A 917 11.39 70.36 -107.02
CA THR A 917 12.20 70.91 -105.92
C THR A 917 12.10 70.02 -104.68
N LEU A 918 13.20 69.91 -103.92
CA LEU A 918 13.24 69.14 -102.67
C LEU A 918 12.41 69.87 -101.61
N SER A 919 11.49 69.15 -100.96
CA SER A 919 10.74 69.69 -99.81
C SER A 919 11.69 69.95 -98.63
N PRO A 920 11.57 71.08 -97.92
CA PRO A 920 12.30 71.33 -96.67
C PRO A 920 11.78 70.46 -95.51
N GLU A 921 10.61 69.84 -95.67
CA GLU A 921 10.09 68.87 -94.72
C GLU A 921 10.85 67.54 -94.83
N THR A 922 11.25 66.98 -93.69
CA THR A 922 11.76 65.60 -93.60
C THR A 922 10.74 64.76 -92.87
N GLY A 923 10.09 63.86 -93.60
CA GLY A 923 9.14 62.90 -93.05
C GLY A 923 9.83 61.77 -92.30
N LYS A 924 9.05 60.97 -91.56
CA LYS A 924 9.56 59.84 -90.79
C LYS A 924 8.65 58.62 -90.93
N ILE A 925 9.23 57.51 -91.36
CA ILE A 925 8.61 56.19 -91.24
C ILE A 925 8.92 55.68 -89.83
N VAL A 926 7.90 55.34 -89.07
CA VAL A 926 8.02 55.00 -87.65
C VAL A 926 7.70 53.52 -87.46
N ILE A 927 8.64 52.75 -86.90
CA ILE A 927 8.52 51.30 -86.68
C ILE A 927 8.65 51.02 -85.18
N GLN A 928 7.61 50.46 -84.58
CA GLN A 928 7.56 50.17 -83.16
C GLN A 928 7.30 48.68 -82.91
N ASN A 929 8.05 48.11 -81.97
CA ASN A 929 7.69 46.85 -81.36
C ASN A 929 6.52 47.06 -80.39
N THR A 930 5.37 46.46 -80.69
CA THR A 930 4.17 46.51 -79.85
C THR A 930 4.02 45.30 -78.94
N ASP A 931 4.93 44.33 -79.01
CA ASP A 931 4.94 43.23 -78.06
C ASP A 931 5.56 43.67 -76.71
N PRO A 932 4.86 43.49 -75.58
CA PRO A 932 5.38 43.90 -74.27
C PRO A 932 6.45 42.95 -73.73
N THR A 933 6.76 41.83 -74.40
CA THR A 933 7.62 40.77 -73.84
C THR A 933 8.70 40.24 -74.79
N SER A 934 8.56 40.43 -76.10
CA SER A 934 9.34 39.79 -77.16
C SER A 934 10.09 40.83 -77.96
N ASP A 935 11.40 40.70 -78.10
CA ASP A 935 12.19 41.47 -79.05
C ASP A 935 11.68 41.25 -80.49
N LEU A 936 11.59 42.32 -81.29
CA LEU A 936 11.18 42.31 -82.68
C LEU A 936 12.40 42.57 -83.56
N VAL A 937 12.76 41.63 -84.42
CA VAL A 937 13.86 41.78 -85.37
C VAL A 937 13.31 42.31 -86.69
N ILE A 938 13.81 43.47 -87.14
CA ILE A 938 13.55 44.02 -88.47
C ILE A 938 14.70 43.58 -89.39
N GLY A 939 14.38 42.76 -90.39
CA GLY A 939 15.32 42.18 -91.35
C GLY A 939 15.76 43.13 -92.46
N THR A 940 14.82 43.81 -93.12
CA THR A 940 15.08 44.77 -94.20
C THR A 940 14.04 45.89 -94.19
N ILE A 941 14.43 47.09 -94.64
CA ILE A 941 13.54 48.23 -94.88
C ILE A 941 13.90 48.77 -96.26
N ALA A 942 12.96 48.72 -97.21
CA ALA A 942 13.17 49.18 -98.58
C ALA A 942 11.87 49.73 -99.18
N PHE A 943 11.95 50.54 -100.23
CA PHE A 943 10.77 50.83 -101.04
C PHE A 943 10.34 49.56 -101.79
N ASP A 944 9.04 49.32 -101.84
CA ASP A 944 8.44 48.15 -102.50
C ASP A 944 8.52 48.25 -104.03
N SER A 945 8.61 49.48 -104.54
CA SER A 945 8.90 49.83 -105.93
C SER A 945 9.92 50.97 -105.98
N PRO A 946 10.82 51.02 -106.97
CA PRO A 946 11.70 52.17 -107.18
C PRO A 946 10.91 53.46 -107.36
N THR A 947 11.36 54.55 -106.73
CA THR A 947 10.74 55.87 -106.83
C THR A 947 11.80 56.97 -106.84
N ALA A 948 11.58 58.01 -107.66
CA ALA A 948 12.37 59.24 -107.64
C ALA A 948 11.73 60.34 -106.79
N ALA A 949 10.46 60.16 -106.37
CA ALA A 949 9.74 61.14 -105.57
C ALA A 949 10.10 61.07 -104.08
N PHE A 950 10.58 59.92 -103.59
CA PHE A 950 10.95 59.71 -102.19
C PHE A 950 12.34 59.10 -102.08
N ALA A 951 13.09 59.52 -101.06
CA ALA A 951 14.38 58.93 -100.69
C ALA A 951 14.42 58.67 -99.18
N LEU A 952 14.91 57.48 -98.78
CA LEU A 952 15.24 57.23 -97.38
C LEU A 952 16.56 57.95 -97.08
N ASN A 953 16.56 58.79 -96.05
CA ASN A 953 17.64 59.72 -95.76
C ASN A 953 18.46 59.32 -94.54
N GLY A 954 19.64 59.94 -94.41
CA GLY A 954 20.58 59.66 -93.33
C GLY A 954 21.25 58.29 -93.45
N THR A 955 22.10 57.97 -92.48
CA THR A 955 22.67 56.63 -92.36
C THR A 955 21.57 55.69 -91.85
N LEU A 956 21.06 54.82 -92.72
CA LEU A 956 20.14 53.75 -92.30
C LEU A 956 20.79 52.90 -91.19
N PRO A 957 20.01 52.43 -90.19
CA PRO A 957 20.51 51.51 -89.18
C PRO A 957 21.05 50.24 -89.86
N THR A 958 22.09 49.64 -89.30
CA THR A 958 22.57 48.33 -89.74
C THR A 958 21.48 47.28 -89.51
N LEU A 959 20.92 46.75 -90.61
CA LEU A 959 19.92 45.70 -90.57
C LEU A 959 20.58 44.31 -90.70
N PRO A 960 20.09 43.27 -90.01
CA PRO A 960 18.90 43.26 -89.16
C PRO A 960 19.10 44.01 -87.82
N ILE A 961 18.07 44.73 -87.38
CA ILE A 961 18.06 45.46 -86.09
C ILE A 961 16.98 44.90 -85.16
N THR A 962 17.30 44.79 -83.87
CA THR A 962 16.38 44.32 -82.83
C THR A 962 15.75 45.50 -82.07
N LEU A 963 14.43 45.63 -82.17
CA LEU A 963 13.62 46.56 -81.41
C LEU A 963 13.08 45.86 -80.15
N LYS A 964 13.52 46.30 -78.97
CA LYS A 964 13.10 45.70 -77.70
C LYS A 964 11.67 46.11 -77.31
N PRO A 965 10.96 45.32 -76.48
CA PRO A 965 9.71 45.75 -75.87
C PRO A 965 9.83 47.14 -75.25
N ASN A 966 8.84 48.00 -75.53
CA ASN A 966 8.79 49.39 -75.05
C ASN A 966 9.99 50.27 -75.44
N SER A 967 10.85 49.86 -76.39
CA SER A 967 11.88 50.75 -76.92
C SER A 967 11.23 51.95 -77.63
N ALA A 968 11.97 53.07 -77.69
CA ALA A 968 11.58 54.18 -78.57
C ALA A 968 11.38 53.65 -80.01
N PRO A 969 10.36 54.12 -80.74
CA PRO A 969 10.15 53.71 -82.13
C PRO A 969 11.39 54.00 -82.98
N LEU A 970 11.70 53.07 -83.90
CA LEU A 970 12.72 53.29 -84.92
C LEU A 970 12.15 54.24 -85.98
N GLU A 971 12.67 55.46 -86.00
CA GLU A 971 12.32 56.48 -86.99
C GLU A 971 13.32 56.44 -88.16
N ILE A 972 12.85 56.09 -89.36
CA ILE A 972 13.62 56.20 -90.60
C ILE A 972 13.21 57.50 -91.30
N PRO A 973 14.10 58.50 -91.41
CA PRO A 973 13.76 59.73 -92.10
C PRO A 973 13.63 59.49 -93.60
N VAL A 974 12.70 60.20 -94.23
CA VAL A 974 12.41 60.17 -95.66
C VAL A 974 12.27 61.61 -96.14
N SER A 975 12.73 61.93 -97.36
CA SER A 975 12.44 63.22 -98.02
C SER A 975 11.54 63.05 -99.23
N PHE A 976 10.92 64.16 -99.61
CA PHE A 976 9.99 64.25 -100.73
C PHE A 976 10.46 65.29 -101.76
N THR A 977 10.53 64.88 -103.03
CA THR A 977 10.78 65.74 -104.19
C THR A 977 9.69 65.45 -105.22
N PRO A 978 8.54 66.16 -105.20
CA PRO A 978 7.41 65.88 -106.10
C PRO A 978 7.85 65.87 -107.57
N GLN A 979 7.60 64.77 -108.27
CA GLN A 979 7.94 64.62 -109.69
C GLN A 979 6.79 65.02 -110.62
N VAL A 980 5.55 64.97 -110.12
CA VAL A 980 4.34 65.36 -110.83
C VAL A 980 3.46 66.26 -109.94
N VAL A 981 2.68 67.13 -110.58
CA VAL A 981 1.58 67.86 -109.92
C VAL A 981 0.53 66.84 -109.46
N GLY A 982 0.01 66.99 -108.24
CA GLY A 982 -0.88 65.99 -107.63
C GLY A 982 -0.16 64.99 -106.73
N ILE A 983 -0.83 63.88 -106.39
CA ILE A 983 -0.38 62.95 -105.35
C ILE A 983 0.74 62.04 -105.86
N ASN A 984 1.87 62.08 -105.18
CA ASN A 984 2.99 61.17 -105.33
C ASN A 984 2.93 60.17 -104.15
N ARG A 985 3.08 58.86 -104.39
CA ARG A 985 2.93 57.81 -103.35
C ARG A 985 3.82 56.59 -103.59
N VAL A 986 4.34 55.98 -102.53
CA VAL A 986 5.10 54.72 -102.56
C VAL A 986 4.81 53.86 -101.32
N ASN A 987 4.94 52.54 -101.44
CA ASN A 987 4.96 51.63 -100.28
C ASN A 987 6.40 51.39 -99.82
N VAL A 988 6.61 51.29 -98.51
CA VAL A 988 7.85 50.84 -97.87
C VAL A 988 7.60 49.45 -97.29
N ARG A 989 8.37 48.46 -97.74
CA ARG A 989 8.37 47.10 -97.24
C ARG A 989 9.33 46.96 -96.07
N ILE A 990 8.78 46.54 -94.93
CA ILE A 990 9.50 46.30 -93.68
C ILE A 990 9.42 44.81 -93.41
N SER A 991 10.53 44.09 -93.62
CA SER A 991 10.62 42.66 -93.34
C SER A 991 10.99 42.44 -91.88
N HIS A 992 10.33 41.53 -91.18
CA HIS A 992 10.43 41.35 -89.72
C HIS A 992 10.17 39.92 -89.23
N ASP A 993 10.58 39.61 -88.00
CA ASP A 993 10.41 38.28 -87.41
C ASP A 993 9.06 38.05 -86.70
N ALA A 994 8.12 39.00 -86.69
CA ALA A 994 6.75 38.81 -86.20
C ALA A 994 5.92 37.84 -87.06
N LYS A 995 6.26 36.55 -86.99
CA LYS A 995 5.71 35.41 -87.74
C LYS A 995 5.61 34.20 -86.79
N THR A 996 4.56 33.39 -86.92
CA THR A 996 4.40 32.13 -86.19
C THR A 996 5.35 31.05 -86.70
N GLY A 997 5.67 30.07 -85.85
CA GLY A 997 6.36 28.84 -86.23
C GLY A 997 5.48 27.90 -87.05
N PRO A 998 5.97 26.67 -87.37
CA PRO A 998 7.28 26.12 -87.01
C PRO A 998 8.40 26.47 -88.01
N GLY A 999 8.09 27.20 -89.09
CA GLY A 999 9.07 27.54 -90.12
C GLY A 999 10.26 28.37 -89.58
N PRO A 1000 11.47 28.21 -90.15
CA PRO A 1000 12.61 29.00 -89.75
C PRO A 1000 12.38 30.49 -90.04
N VAL A 1001 13.06 31.32 -89.26
CA VAL A 1001 13.20 32.76 -89.54
C VAL A 1001 14.70 33.04 -89.68
N PRO A 1002 15.18 33.53 -90.85
CA PRO A 1002 14.44 33.82 -92.09
C PRO A 1002 13.82 32.57 -92.77
N PRO A 1003 12.81 32.71 -93.65
CA PRO A 1003 12.28 33.96 -94.20
C PRO A 1003 11.36 34.72 -93.23
N TYR A 1004 11.63 36.01 -93.10
CA TYR A 1004 10.83 37.00 -92.39
C TYR A 1004 9.41 37.16 -92.98
N ALA A 1005 8.53 37.84 -92.27
CA ALA A 1005 7.23 38.31 -92.77
C ALA A 1005 7.31 39.81 -93.08
N ASP A 1006 6.46 40.33 -93.97
CA ASP A 1006 6.54 41.73 -94.41
C ASP A 1006 5.33 42.55 -93.95
N THR A 1007 5.59 43.76 -93.45
CA THR A 1007 4.61 44.83 -93.24
C THR A 1007 4.84 45.93 -94.27
N LEU A 1008 3.78 46.41 -94.92
CA LEU A 1008 3.83 47.53 -95.86
C LEU A 1008 3.29 48.82 -95.20
N VAL A 1009 3.99 49.94 -95.38
CA VAL A 1009 3.51 51.28 -94.98
C VAL A 1009 3.60 52.27 -96.13
N VAL A 1010 2.74 53.28 -96.13
CA VAL A 1010 2.60 54.25 -97.24
C VAL A 1010 3.36 55.54 -96.93
N VAL A 1011 4.17 56.02 -97.89
CA VAL A 1011 4.68 57.38 -97.88
C VAL A 1011 4.08 58.14 -99.08
N GLU A 1012 3.55 59.35 -98.83
CA GLU A 1012 2.84 60.14 -99.84
C GLU A 1012 3.04 61.66 -99.69
N GLY A 1013 2.79 62.44 -100.74
CA GLY A 1013 2.91 63.90 -100.74
C GLY A 1013 2.34 64.55 -102.01
N LEU A 1014 2.04 65.85 -101.98
CA LEU A 1014 1.36 66.56 -103.07
C LEU A 1014 2.31 67.53 -103.81
N GLY A 1015 2.37 67.47 -105.15
CA GLY A 1015 3.09 68.43 -106.00
C GLY A 1015 2.23 69.61 -106.47
N ARG A 1016 2.81 70.82 -106.55
CA ARG A 1016 2.17 72.08 -107.01
C ARG A 1016 3.02 72.87 -108.02
N ASP A 1017 2.36 73.73 -108.81
CA ASP A 1017 2.96 74.70 -109.75
C ASP A 1017 3.28 76.07 -109.11
N ALA A 1018 4.13 76.86 -109.78
CA ALA A 1018 4.65 78.15 -109.31
C ALA A 1018 3.88 79.39 -109.84
N SER A 1019 3.63 80.38 -108.98
CA SER A 1019 2.83 81.59 -109.26
C SER A 1019 3.38 82.86 -108.58
N THR A 1020 2.94 84.04 -109.01
CA THR A 1020 3.23 85.34 -108.36
C THR A 1020 2.08 85.88 -107.49
N LEU A 1021 0.99 85.14 -107.34
CA LEU A 1021 -0.06 85.43 -106.34
C LEU A 1021 0.08 84.45 -105.17
N ASP A 1022 -0.09 84.95 -103.94
CA ASP A 1022 -0.05 84.11 -102.74
C ASP A 1022 -1.17 83.05 -102.76
N PRO A 1023 -0.86 81.80 -102.37
CA PRO A 1023 -1.86 80.75 -102.30
C PRO A 1023 -2.81 80.94 -101.12
N ILE A 1024 -4.10 80.60 -101.31
CA ILE A 1024 -5.10 80.62 -100.24
C ILE A 1024 -5.33 79.19 -99.76
N SER A 1025 -4.88 78.87 -98.55
CA SER A 1025 -5.23 77.60 -97.88
C SER A 1025 -6.31 77.84 -96.84
N PHE A 1026 -7.43 77.13 -96.97
CA PHE A 1026 -8.52 77.12 -96.00
C PHE A 1026 -8.26 76.06 -94.92
N PRO A 1027 -8.43 76.40 -93.64
CA PRO A 1027 -8.33 75.42 -92.55
C PRO A 1027 -9.39 74.31 -92.70
N LYS A 1028 -9.16 73.18 -92.03
CA LYS A 1028 -10.11 72.05 -91.96
C LYS A 1028 -11.54 72.56 -91.71
N THR A 1029 -12.44 72.21 -92.60
CA THR A 1029 -13.82 72.71 -92.65
C THR A 1029 -14.75 71.51 -92.74
N LEU A 1030 -15.79 71.47 -91.91
CA LEU A 1030 -16.80 70.40 -92.00
C LEU A 1030 -17.49 70.45 -93.37
N THR A 1031 -17.88 69.29 -93.91
CA THR A 1031 -18.51 69.18 -95.24
C THR A 1031 -19.91 69.81 -95.35
N CYS A 1032 -20.38 70.47 -94.30
CA CYS A 1032 -21.62 71.24 -94.21
C CYS A 1032 -21.40 72.73 -93.89
N ALA A 1033 -20.16 73.21 -93.91
CA ALA A 1033 -19.78 74.59 -93.58
C ALA A 1033 -19.07 75.29 -94.75
N THR A 1034 -19.07 76.63 -94.73
CA THR A 1034 -18.49 77.48 -95.79
C THR A 1034 -17.54 78.52 -95.17
N ARG A 1035 -16.45 78.86 -95.85
CA ARG A 1035 -15.48 79.90 -95.44
C ARG A 1035 -15.09 80.78 -96.62
N THR A 1036 -14.66 82.02 -96.37
CA THR A 1036 -14.22 82.98 -97.40
C THR A 1036 -12.84 83.54 -97.10
N ALA A 1037 -12.13 83.94 -98.15
CA ALA A 1037 -10.83 84.63 -98.11
C ALA A 1037 -10.69 85.54 -99.34
N THR A 1038 -9.77 86.49 -99.33
CA THR A 1038 -9.57 87.44 -100.46
C THR A 1038 -8.11 87.49 -100.90
N PHE A 1039 -7.89 87.82 -102.17
CA PHE A 1039 -6.58 88.20 -102.71
C PHE A 1039 -6.70 89.48 -103.55
N THR A 1040 -5.59 90.15 -103.81
CA THR A 1040 -5.57 91.42 -104.55
C THR A 1040 -4.67 91.34 -105.77
N ILE A 1041 -5.15 91.77 -106.92
CA ILE A 1041 -4.34 92.00 -108.13
C ILE A 1041 -4.09 93.50 -108.24
N THR A 1042 -2.82 93.90 -108.38
CA THR A 1042 -2.42 95.29 -108.62
C THR A 1042 -1.73 95.41 -109.97
N ASN A 1043 -2.14 96.39 -110.77
CA ASN A 1043 -1.38 96.78 -111.94
C ASN A 1043 -0.19 97.64 -111.52
N ASN A 1044 0.98 97.01 -111.37
CA ASN A 1044 2.22 97.68 -111.01
C ASN A 1044 2.86 98.44 -112.20
N SER A 1045 2.30 98.38 -113.41
CA SER A 1045 2.74 99.21 -114.53
C SER A 1045 2.39 100.68 -114.25
N THR A 1046 3.33 101.59 -114.51
CA THR A 1046 3.13 103.04 -114.34
C THR A 1046 2.59 103.73 -115.61
N GLN A 1047 2.45 102.99 -116.71
CA GLN A 1047 2.08 103.55 -118.02
C GLN A 1047 0.99 102.77 -118.77
N PHE A 1048 0.88 101.46 -118.58
CA PHE A 1048 -0.04 100.62 -119.34
C PHE A 1048 -1.13 100.02 -118.46
N ASP A 1049 -2.36 100.03 -118.96
CA ASP A 1049 -3.47 99.26 -118.38
C ASP A 1049 -3.14 97.76 -118.36
N LEU A 1050 -3.63 97.05 -117.34
CA LEU A 1050 -3.58 95.59 -117.25
C LEU A 1050 -4.98 95.06 -117.56
N THR A 1051 -5.13 94.38 -118.70
CA THR A 1051 -6.39 93.77 -119.13
C THR A 1051 -6.45 92.32 -118.68
N CYS A 1052 -7.19 92.07 -117.60
CA CYS A 1052 -7.46 90.72 -117.10
C CYS A 1052 -8.70 90.12 -117.77
N GLN A 1053 -8.59 88.90 -118.26
CA GLN A 1053 -9.72 88.09 -118.72
C GLN A 1053 -10.44 87.42 -117.53
N ALA A 1054 -11.54 86.72 -117.80
CA ALA A 1054 -12.24 85.96 -116.76
C ALA A 1054 -11.33 84.84 -116.19
N PRO A 1055 -11.42 84.52 -114.88
CA PRO A 1055 -10.58 83.47 -114.30
C PRO A 1055 -10.90 82.08 -114.89
N ILE A 1056 -9.86 81.34 -115.27
CA ILE A 1056 -9.93 79.96 -115.72
C ILE A 1056 -9.51 79.06 -114.55
N GLY A 1057 -10.48 78.31 -114.01
CA GLY A 1057 -10.25 77.34 -112.95
C GLY A 1057 -9.83 75.97 -113.48
N ASN A 1058 -8.87 75.33 -112.82
CA ASN A 1058 -8.47 73.93 -113.01
C ASN A 1058 -8.37 73.21 -111.65
N GLY A 1059 -8.46 71.88 -111.63
CA GLY A 1059 -8.55 71.10 -110.38
C GLY A 1059 -9.97 71.08 -109.78
N ASP A 1060 -10.08 71.00 -108.46
CA ASP A 1060 -11.32 70.76 -107.70
C ASP A 1060 -12.25 71.98 -107.60
N VAL A 1061 -12.44 72.71 -108.71
CA VAL A 1061 -13.20 73.97 -108.78
C VAL A 1061 -14.62 73.88 -108.22
N GLY A 1062 -15.23 72.68 -108.18
CA GLY A 1062 -16.55 72.47 -107.57
C GLY A 1062 -16.63 72.77 -106.07
N SER A 1063 -15.50 72.86 -105.35
CA SER A 1063 -15.46 73.28 -103.94
C SER A 1063 -15.17 74.77 -103.74
N PHE A 1064 -14.85 75.53 -104.80
CA PHE A 1064 -14.35 76.90 -104.71
C PHE A 1064 -15.05 77.86 -105.70
N THR A 1065 -15.52 79.01 -105.23
CA THR A 1065 -16.12 80.05 -106.10
C THR A 1065 -15.44 81.40 -105.94
N LEU A 1066 -15.23 82.11 -107.06
CA LEU A 1066 -14.73 83.49 -107.09
C LEU A 1066 -15.90 84.47 -107.29
N ASP A 1067 -15.86 85.62 -106.63
CA ASP A 1067 -16.82 86.71 -106.84
C ASP A 1067 -16.64 87.40 -108.21
N GLN A 1068 -15.40 87.52 -108.68
CA GLN A 1068 -15.07 88.09 -109.99
C GLN A 1068 -15.10 87.02 -111.09
N THR A 1069 -16.21 86.93 -111.82
CA THR A 1069 -16.43 85.94 -112.90
C THR A 1069 -16.25 86.47 -114.32
N THR A 1070 -16.05 87.78 -114.49
CA THR A 1070 -15.86 88.45 -115.79
C THR A 1070 -14.48 89.11 -115.91
N GLY A 1071 -14.06 89.44 -117.13
CA GLY A 1071 -12.83 90.23 -117.34
C GLY A 1071 -12.93 91.65 -116.79
N PHE A 1072 -11.78 92.26 -116.48
CA PHE A 1072 -11.68 93.62 -115.94
C PHE A 1072 -10.36 94.27 -116.34
N VAL A 1073 -10.34 95.60 -116.42
CA VAL A 1073 -9.13 96.39 -116.71
C VAL A 1073 -8.72 97.15 -115.45
N LEU A 1074 -7.43 97.12 -115.11
CA LEU A 1074 -6.85 97.96 -114.06
C LEU A 1074 -5.98 99.04 -114.68
N LYS A 1075 -6.24 100.31 -114.34
CA LYS A 1075 -5.37 101.43 -114.73
C LYS A 1075 -3.99 101.32 -114.05
N PRO A 1076 -2.95 102.01 -114.55
CA PRO A 1076 -1.67 102.13 -113.87
C PRO A 1076 -1.81 102.44 -112.37
N GLY A 1077 -1.20 101.62 -111.52
CA GLY A 1077 -1.26 101.73 -110.06
C GLY A 1077 -2.57 101.32 -109.39
N GLN A 1078 -3.61 100.88 -110.12
CA GLN A 1078 -4.86 100.40 -109.51
C GLN A 1078 -4.75 98.97 -109.02
N SER A 1079 -5.44 98.71 -107.90
CA SER A 1079 -5.65 97.37 -107.33
C SER A 1079 -7.11 96.95 -107.38
N LYS A 1080 -7.37 95.65 -107.46
CA LYS A 1080 -8.70 95.05 -107.28
C LYS A 1080 -8.62 93.80 -106.41
N VAL A 1081 -9.50 93.76 -105.41
CA VAL A 1081 -9.69 92.62 -104.51
C VAL A 1081 -10.67 91.64 -105.14
N ILE A 1082 -10.40 90.35 -105.00
CA ILE A 1082 -11.23 89.21 -105.43
C ILE A 1082 -11.43 88.29 -104.24
N THR A 1083 -12.65 87.85 -103.99
CA THR A 1083 -13.03 86.93 -102.91
C THR A 1083 -13.14 85.50 -103.43
N VAL A 1084 -12.50 84.56 -102.75
CA VAL A 1084 -12.67 83.11 -102.91
C VAL A 1084 -13.51 82.57 -101.75
N THR A 1085 -14.53 81.78 -102.07
CA THR A 1085 -15.35 81.03 -101.12
C THR A 1085 -15.03 79.55 -101.23
N PHE A 1086 -14.82 78.87 -100.10
CA PHE A 1086 -14.61 77.42 -100.01
C PHE A 1086 -15.79 76.75 -99.30
N GLN A 1087 -16.39 75.74 -99.94
CA GLN A 1087 -17.47 74.92 -99.41
C GLN A 1087 -17.23 73.45 -99.80
N PRO A 1088 -16.53 72.65 -98.98
CA PRO A 1088 -16.24 71.26 -99.31
C PRO A 1088 -17.49 70.39 -99.23
N SER A 1089 -17.83 69.70 -100.32
CA SER A 1089 -18.96 68.75 -100.37
C SER A 1089 -18.58 67.30 -100.02
N VAL A 1090 -17.28 66.99 -99.91
CA VAL A 1090 -16.74 65.65 -99.63
C VAL A 1090 -15.59 65.72 -98.61
N ILE A 1091 -15.33 64.58 -97.95
CA ILE A 1091 -14.21 64.43 -97.02
C ILE A 1091 -12.91 64.25 -97.82
N GLY A 1092 -11.86 64.99 -97.45
CA GLY A 1092 -10.56 64.95 -98.11
C GLY A 1092 -10.01 66.35 -98.39
N ARG A 1093 -8.74 66.43 -98.82
CA ARG A 1093 -8.17 67.67 -99.35
C ARG A 1093 -8.63 67.89 -100.78
N THR A 1094 -9.12 69.08 -101.07
CA THR A 1094 -9.40 69.54 -102.43
C THR A 1094 -8.53 70.75 -102.74
N ALA A 1095 -8.10 70.87 -103.98
CA ALA A 1095 -7.29 71.99 -104.45
C ALA A 1095 -7.69 72.39 -105.87
N ALA A 1096 -7.83 73.69 -106.08
CA ALA A 1096 -8.08 74.28 -107.39
C ALA A 1096 -7.05 75.37 -107.70
N THR A 1097 -6.98 75.76 -108.96
CA THR A 1097 -6.02 76.73 -109.47
C THR A 1097 -6.76 77.66 -110.41
N PHE A 1098 -6.90 78.93 -110.06
CA PHE A 1098 -7.57 79.92 -110.88
C PHE A 1098 -6.52 80.83 -111.52
N THR A 1099 -6.29 80.66 -112.82
CA THR A 1099 -5.43 81.54 -113.61
C THR A 1099 -6.26 82.67 -114.20
N ILE A 1100 -5.75 83.90 -114.11
CA ILE A 1100 -6.37 85.09 -114.71
C ILE A 1100 -5.48 85.52 -115.89
N PRO A 1101 -5.82 85.12 -117.13
CA PRO A 1101 -5.06 85.50 -118.30
C PRO A 1101 -5.04 87.02 -118.46
N ASN A 1102 -3.91 87.57 -118.85
CA ASN A 1102 -3.73 89.01 -118.99
C ASN A 1102 -2.77 89.36 -120.13
N ASP A 1103 -2.95 90.55 -120.69
CA ASP A 1103 -2.20 91.09 -121.82
C ASP A 1103 -0.70 91.32 -121.51
N GLN A 1104 -0.32 91.45 -120.25
CA GLN A 1104 1.07 91.65 -119.81
C GLN A 1104 1.80 90.34 -119.47
N SER A 1105 1.18 89.16 -119.68
CA SER A 1105 1.78 87.83 -119.41
C SER A 1105 2.25 87.62 -117.96
N LEU A 1106 1.67 88.35 -117.00
CA LEU A 1106 1.89 88.18 -115.56
C LEU A 1106 1.31 86.83 -115.11
N LYS A 1107 2.03 86.10 -114.24
CA LYS A 1107 1.60 84.79 -113.72
C LYS A 1107 0.57 84.92 -112.59
N LEU A 1108 -0.57 85.51 -112.92
CA LEU A 1108 -1.70 85.76 -112.01
C LEU A 1108 -2.51 84.48 -111.80
N THR A 1109 -1.92 83.52 -111.08
CA THR A 1109 -2.52 82.20 -110.82
C THR A 1109 -2.72 82.02 -109.31
N VAL A 1110 -3.95 82.13 -108.81
CA VAL A 1110 -4.21 81.85 -107.38
C VAL A 1110 -4.41 80.34 -107.20
N ASN A 1111 -3.50 79.71 -106.46
CA ASN A 1111 -3.65 78.34 -106.00
C ASN A 1111 -4.51 78.37 -104.73
N VAL A 1112 -5.60 77.61 -104.71
CA VAL A 1112 -6.52 77.53 -103.57
C VAL A 1112 -6.63 76.08 -103.10
N ASP A 1113 -6.58 75.85 -101.79
CA ASP A 1113 -6.72 74.51 -101.21
C ASP A 1113 -7.49 74.53 -99.89
N GLY A 1114 -8.07 73.39 -99.53
CA GLY A 1114 -8.78 73.23 -98.27
C GLY A 1114 -9.06 71.76 -97.97
N GLU A 1115 -9.49 71.46 -96.75
CA GLU A 1115 -9.74 70.07 -96.31
C GLU A 1115 -11.16 69.92 -95.74
N GLY A 1116 -11.98 69.12 -96.41
CA GLY A 1116 -13.27 68.65 -95.90
C GLY A 1116 -13.06 67.53 -94.87
N VAL A 1117 -13.68 67.62 -93.69
CA VAL A 1117 -13.49 66.62 -92.61
C VAL A 1117 -14.79 66.20 -91.92
N THR A 1118 -14.74 65.04 -91.25
CA THR A 1118 -15.73 64.51 -90.30
C THR A 1118 -15.02 63.86 -89.10
N THR A 1119 -15.68 63.66 -87.96
CA THR A 1119 -15.05 63.15 -86.72
C THR A 1119 -15.86 62.03 -86.03
N PRO A 1120 -15.21 60.97 -85.48
CA PRO A 1120 -15.85 59.90 -84.71
C PRO A 1120 -15.91 60.16 -83.19
N VAL A 1121 -16.81 59.45 -82.47
CA VAL A 1121 -17.09 59.59 -81.03
C VAL A 1121 -17.02 58.23 -80.32
N GLN A 1122 -16.58 58.16 -79.06
CA GLN A 1122 -16.34 56.93 -78.28
C GLN A 1122 -17.25 56.79 -77.05
N PHE A 1123 -17.53 55.54 -76.62
CA PHE A 1123 -18.47 55.19 -75.54
C PHE A 1123 -17.89 54.12 -74.59
N SER A 1124 -18.24 54.15 -73.29
CA SER A 1124 -17.82 53.15 -72.29
C SER A 1124 -18.82 52.97 -71.14
N PHE A 1125 -18.85 51.80 -70.49
CA PHE A 1125 -19.73 51.51 -69.34
C PHE A 1125 -19.03 51.72 -67.99
N GLY A 1126 -19.79 52.10 -66.95
CA GLY A 1126 -19.32 52.16 -65.56
C GLY A 1126 -19.72 50.95 -64.71
N THR A 1127 -19.41 51.00 -63.41
CA THR A 1127 -19.60 49.88 -62.47
C THR A 1127 -21.07 49.48 -62.26
N ILE A 1128 -21.35 48.17 -62.26
CA ILE A 1128 -22.69 47.58 -62.07
C ILE A 1128 -22.83 47.08 -60.63
N ALA A 1129 -23.97 47.30 -59.98
CA ALA A 1129 -24.25 46.89 -58.61
C ALA A 1129 -24.81 45.45 -58.50
N GLU A 1130 -24.66 44.80 -57.34
CA GLU A 1130 -25.31 43.51 -57.05
C GLU A 1130 -26.83 43.68 -56.87
N GLY A 1131 -27.61 42.71 -57.35
CA GLY A 1131 -29.08 42.70 -57.26
C GLY A 1131 -29.66 41.30 -57.08
N ARG A 1132 -30.92 41.21 -56.63
CA ARG A 1132 -31.64 39.93 -56.55
C ARG A 1132 -32.16 39.54 -57.94
N VAL A 1133 -32.13 38.24 -58.27
CA VAL A 1133 -32.73 37.73 -59.52
C VAL A 1133 -34.21 38.12 -59.57
N GLY A 1134 -34.61 38.79 -60.65
CA GLY A 1134 -35.94 39.38 -60.84
C GLY A 1134 -36.00 40.90 -60.61
N GLN A 1135 -34.94 41.55 -60.13
CA GLN A 1135 -34.90 43.01 -59.96
C GLN A 1135 -34.00 43.70 -61.02
N ALA A 1136 -34.44 44.85 -61.53
CA ALA A 1136 -33.66 45.64 -62.49
C ALA A 1136 -32.48 46.37 -61.81
N VAL A 1137 -31.33 46.38 -62.48
CA VAL A 1137 -30.10 47.09 -62.05
C VAL A 1137 -29.71 48.07 -63.16
N ALA A 1138 -29.42 49.32 -62.80
CA ALA A 1138 -29.01 50.36 -63.74
C ALA A 1138 -27.50 50.29 -64.04
N VAL A 1139 -27.13 50.56 -65.30
CA VAL A 1139 -25.73 50.59 -65.77
C VAL A 1139 -25.42 51.97 -66.39
N PRO A 1140 -24.47 52.76 -65.85
CA PRO A 1140 -24.11 54.06 -66.41
C PRO A 1140 -23.19 53.93 -67.65
N ILE A 1141 -23.27 54.90 -68.58
CA ILE A 1141 -22.50 54.95 -69.83
C ILE A 1141 -21.89 56.35 -70.00
N ASN A 1142 -20.59 56.42 -70.30
CA ASN A 1142 -19.83 57.65 -70.55
C ASN A 1142 -19.47 57.77 -72.05
N VAL A 1143 -19.37 59.01 -72.55
CA VAL A 1143 -19.11 59.33 -73.97
C VAL A 1143 -18.00 60.37 -74.09
N SER A 1144 -17.07 60.23 -75.03
CA SER A 1144 -15.94 61.16 -75.22
C SER A 1144 -15.62 61.45 -76.70
N TYR A 1145 -15.23 62.70 -76.97
CA TYR A 1145 -14.70 63.19 -78.24
C TYR A 1145 -13.72 64.34 -78.00
N ASN A 1146 -12.91 64.70 -79.02
CA ASN A 1146 -11.91 65.75 -78.91
C ASN A 1146 -12.54 67.15 -79.03
N ALA A 1147 -12.64 67.87 -77.91
CA ALA A 1147 -13.21 69.22 -77.88
C ALA A 1147 -12.31 70.31 -78.51
N ALA A 1148 -11.00 70.07 -78.63
CA ALA A 1148 -10.05 71.06 -79.17
C ALA A 1148 -10.19 71.29 -80.69
N GLU A 1149 -10.79 70.33 -81.41
CA GLU A 1149 -10.99 70.41 -82.87
C GLU A 1149 -12.36 70.99 -83.26
N PHE A 1150 -13.33 71.06 -82.33
CA PHE A 1150 -14.72 71.39 -82.64
C PHE A 1150 -15.41 72.28 -81.60
N THR A 1151 -15.09 73.58 -81.61
CA THR A 1151 -15.84 74.58 -80.84
C THR A 1151 -17.20 74.89 -81.49
N GLY A 1152 -18.29 74.34 -80.93
CA GLY A 1152 -19.66 74.79 -81.24
C GLY A 1152 -20.72 73.72 -81.59
N ALA A 1153 -20.35 72.44 -81.73
CA ALA A 1153 -21.30 71.37 -82.08
C ALA A 1153 -21.89 70.67 -80.82
N ARG A 1154 -23.15 70.19 -80.90
CA ARG A 1154 -23.82 69.42 -79.84
C ARG A 1154 -24.66 68.24 -80.41
N PRO A 1155 -24.43 66.97 -80.00
CA PRO A 1155 -25.22 65.83 -80.45
C PRO A 1155 -26.60 65.74 -79.76
N GLN A 1156 -27.57 65.04 -80.36
CA GLN A 1156 -28.97 65.02 -79.91
C GLN A 1156 -29.58 63.66 -79.48
N SER A 1157 -29.08 62.48 -79.92
CA SER A 1157 -29.63 61.16 -79.51
C SER A 1157 -28.70 59.95 -79.80
N PHE A 1158 -28.92 58.80 -79.13
CA PHE A 1158 -28.14 57.54 -79.24
C PHE A 1158 -29.00 56.27 -78.92
N ALA A 1159 -28.54 55.05 -79.29
CA ALA A 1159 -29.19 53.76 -78.98
C ALA A 1159 -28.18 52.59 -78.82
N ILE A 1160 -28.42 51.62 -77.91
CA ILE A 1160 -27.44 50.57 -77.49
C ILE A 1160 -28.15 49.24 -77.11
N SER A 1161 -27.52 48.07 -77.33
CA SER A 1161 -28.01 46.71 -76.98
C SER A 1161 -26.93 45.85 -76.27
N ILE A 1162 -27.33 44.90 -75.40
CA ILE A 1162 -26.42 44.06 -74.57
C ILE A 1162 -26.92 42.60 -74.49
N THR A 1163 -26.02 41.62 -74.47
CA THR A 1163 -26.28 40.17 -74.25
C THR A 1163 -25.26 39.56 -73.29
N HIS A 1164 -25.60 38.44 -72.61
CA HIS A 1164 -24.73 37.74 -71.66
C HIS A 1164 -24.98 36.22 -71.63
N ASP A 1165 -24.03 35.45 -71.11
CA ASP A 1165 -24.08 33.98 -71.02
C ASP A 1165 -24.50 33.48 -69.63
N ALA A 1166 -25.30 32.42 -69.59
CA ALA A 1166 -25.96 31.87 -68.40
C ALA A 1166 -24.97 31.33 -67.35
N ALA A 1167 -23.78 30.89 -67.77
CA ALA A 1167 -22.73 30.39 -66.86
C ALA A 1167 -22.16 31.46 -65.90
N SER A 1168 -22.44 32.75 -66.14
CA SER A 1168 -21.86 33.88 -65.40
C SER A 1168 -22.56 34.21 -64.07
N MET A 1169 -23.67 33.55 -63.72
CA MET A 1169 -24.38 33.78 -62.45
C MET A 1169 -24.05 32.72 -61.38
N ARG A 1170 -23.60 33.16 -60.20
CA ARG A 1170 -23.33 32.29 -59.04
C ARG A 1170 -24.20 32.69 -57.84
N PHE A 1171 -24.80 31.70 -57.17
CA PHE A 1171 -25.68 31.88 -56.00
C PHE A 1171 -24.96 31.49 -54.70
N ARG A 1172 -25.19 32.23 -53.60
CA ARG A 1172 -24.45 32.04 -52.32
C ARG A 1172 -25.16 31.21 -51.23
N SER A 1173 -26.48 31.02 -51.26
CA SER A 1173 -27.20 30.15 -50.30
C SER A 1173 -28.65 29.83 -50.69
N LEU A 1174 -29.20 28.76 -50.10
CA LEU A 1174 -30.61 28.36 -50.12
C LEU A 1174 -31.12 28.24 -48.67
N GLY A 1175 -32.39 28.53 -48.41
CA GLY A 1175 -33.01 28.44 -47.08
C GLY A 1175 -34.43 27.85 -47.13
N ALA A 1176 -34.80 27.09 -46.09
CA ALA A 1176 -36.10 26.40 -45.94
C ALA A 1176 -36.99 27.15 -44.90
N GLN A 1177 -38.33 27.09 -44.85
CA GLN A 1177 -39.39 26.37 -45.58
C GLN A 1177 -40.48 27.39 -46.03
N GLN A 1178 -41.54 27.09 -46.79
CA GLN A 1178 -42.08 25.81 -47.30
C GLN A 1178 -41.84 25.66 -48.81
N MET A 1179 -40.66 25.13 -49.14
CA MET A 1179 -40.22 24.73 -50.46
C MET A 1179 -39.28 23.56 -50.20
N ASN A 1180 -39.71 22.32 -50.48
CA ASN A 1180 -38.94 21.09 -50.29
C ASN A 1180 -39.66 19.96 -51.07
N GLY A 1181 -39.21 19.72 -52.30
CA GLY A 1181 -39.67 18.67 -53.21
C GLY A 1181 -38.57 18.35 -54.20
#